data_AF-A0A8J3IB52-F1
#
_entry.id   AF-A0A8J3IB52-F1
#
_cell.length_a   1.000
_cell.length_b   1.000
_cell.length_c   1.000
_cell.angle_alpha   90.00
_cell.angle_beta   90.00
_cell.angle_gamma   90.00
#
_symmetry.space_group_name_H-M   'P 1'
#
loop_
_entity.id
_entity.type
_entity.pdbx_description
1 polymer ?
#
loop_
_entity_poly.entity_id
_entity_poly.type
_entity_poly.pdbx_seq_one_letter_code
_entity_poly.pdbx_strand_id
1 'polypeptide(L)'
;MDEVSPLQKLLPGFLQRLFGVVVTRAQAPEPEQWSNTLRLKAVATQTHVMGWLPLLALLDALGLLIAVFGCAYSINTSSDGQFFLWLGLAVIFGPSFFRLLSPIASRFERVGILCSVGLFTYFTKIILSPLHFIFIDEYFHLRTIDDIQRTGHLFSENSMLVVSPLYPGLEIVTNALQTLSGTDATTAGLIVAGFSRIVMLLSLFLLYEQITKSARIAGIATILYMTNLGFFLFNALFVYETLGLAFGAVIFFILARTETVDKGGRWLLFASWVTTGALVITHHVSDFFFLGFLILWAIIHKWLRQPLLRSGAAGTALVGIILSIGWVALVAQPVVVYLVAPMNDAISGLGSVLSGIGTARHLFADATGGHPTPLWLRLMMLFSMALTVLSIPFGALCVWHRYRYKALPLMFGLMALAYPLTQAFRVVNDPAGISDRFTPYIYIAVGFALATFISQMWPIRGLKWTQALTITVAASIIFLGGNMLGSGPSWTLMPGNYVVGGDAPRTIDPESIQAATWTLARLGPNNRVATDRTNRLIMGTYGQQRIVTAPDDKIYISPVFYSQKFEDWQVSILQSAQIRYLVVDQRLSTSLPLQSYYFDQGEPEAENLSTPISQQALTKFNTVPHINRVFDSGDIVIYDVGALVNASKKS
;
A
#
# COMPACT_ATOMS: atom_id res chain seq x y z
N MET A 1 -37.01 34.21 -7.92
CA MET A 1 -36.65 33.82 -9.30
C MET A 1 -35.15 33.71 -9.30
N ASP A 2 -34.65 32.52 -8.97
CA ASP A 2 -33.23 32.30 -8.73
C ASP A 2 -32.50 32.24 -10.08
N GLU A 3 -31.48 33.09 -10.23
CA GLU A 3 -30.60 33.09 -11.40
C GLU A 3 -29.90 31.73 -11.51
N VAL A 4 -30.36 30.93 -12.46
CA VAL A 4 -29.70 29.70 -12.91
C VAL A 4 -28.28 30.05 -13.36
N SER A 5 -27.26 29.46 -12.71
CA SER A 5 -25.86 29.77 -13.00
C SER A 5 -25.54 29.55 -14.49
N PRO A 6 -24.66 30.37 -15.11
CA PRO A 6 -24.33 30.26 -16.54
C PRO A 6 -23.88 28.86 -16.97
N LEU A 7 -23.22 28.12 -16.07
CA LEU A 7 -22.76 26.74 -16.27
C LEU A 7 -23.91 25.73 -16.39
N GLN A 8 -25.01 25.95 -15.69
CA GLN A 8 -26.15 25.04 -15.68
C GLN A 8 -26.90 25.07 -17.03
N LYS A 9 -26.86 26.19 -17.77
CA LYS A 9 -27.51 26.33 -19.09
C LYS A 9 -26.83 25.53 -20.21
N LEU A 10 -25.56 25.14 -20.03
CA LEU A 10 -24.78 24.40 -21.02
C LEU A 10 -24.99 22.88 -20.95
N LEU A 11 -25.67 22.37 -19.92
CA LEU A 11 -25.89 20.93 -19.72
C LEU A 11 -27.19 20.44 -20.40
N PRO A 12 -27.23 19.19 -20.90
CA PRO A 12 -28.47 18.52 -21.30
C PRO A 12 -29.55 18.55 -20.21
N GLY A 13 -30.83 18.65 -20.59
CA GLY A 13 -31.94 18.91 -19.66
C GLY A 13 -32.07 17.93 -18.48
N PHE A 14 -31.66 16.67 -18.63
CA PHE A 14 -31.65 15.71 -17.51
C PHE A 14 -30.52 16.01 -16.50
N LEU A 15 -29.34 16.40 -16.99
CA LEU A 15 -28.20 16.81 -16.14
C LEU A 15 -28.49 18.11 -15.40
N GLN A 16 -29.23 19.03 -16.02
CA GLN A 16 -29.69 20.26 -15.34
C GLN A 16 -30.59 19.95 -14.14
N ARG A 17 -31.53 19.00 -14.29
CA ARG A 17 -32.42 18.56 -13.20
C ARG A 17 -31.63 17.85 -12.11
N LEU A 18 -30.73 16.95 -12.48
CA LEU A 18 -29.87 16.24 -11.52
C LEU A 18 -29.01 17.23 -10.73
N PHE A 19 -28.36 18.16 -11.41
CA PHE A 19 -27.54 19.20 -10.79
C PHE A 19 -28.36 20.10 -9.86
N GLY A 20 -29.56 20.52 -10.30
CA GLY A 20 -30.48 21.30 -9.47
C GLY A 20 -30.89 20.57 -8.18
N VAL A 21 -31.19 19.27 -8.26
CA VAL A 21 -31.50 18.43 -7.09
C VAL A 21 -30.30 18.35 -6.15
N VAL A 22 -29.10 18.12 -6.67
CA VAL A 22 -27.89 18.02 -5.84
C VAL A 22 -27.57 19.35 -5.17
N VAL A 23 -27.63 20.49 -5.88
CA VAL A 23 -27.39 21.81 -5.30
C VAL A 23 -28.40 22.12 -4.19
N THR A 24 -29.70 21.87 -4.45
CA THR A 24 -30.75 22.08 -3.46
C THR A 24 -30.51 21.23 -2.21
N ARG A 25 -30.14 19.96 -2.41
CA ARG A 25 -29.79 19.06 -1.31
C ARG A 25 -28.52 19.50 -0.61
N ALA A 26 -27.48 19.94 -1.31
CA ALA A 26 -26.22 20.42 -0.74
C ALA A 26 -26.39 21.64 0.17
N GLN A 27 -27.38 22.48 -0.14
CA GLN A 27 -27.74 23.67 0.65
C GLN A 27 -28.73 23.37 1.79
N ALA A 28 -29.33 22.17 1.82
CA ALA A 28 -30.32 21.83 2.82
C ALA A 28 -29.71 21.79 4.24
N PRO A 29 -30.37 22.41 5.24
CA PRO A 29 -29.84 22.48 6.60
C PRO A 29 -29.82 21.09 7.28
N GLU A 30 -28.71 20.85 7.99
CA GLU A 30 -28.43 19.74 8.92
C GLU A 30 -28.94 18.33 8.54
N PRO A 31 -28.20 17.55 7.72
CA PRO A 31 -28.58 16.17 7.33
C PRO A 31 -28.64 15.18 8.51
N GLU A 32 -28.04 15.57 9.65
CA GLU A 32 -27.93 14.78 10.86
C GLU A 32 -29.01 15.14 11.92
N GLN A 33 -29.95 16.04 11.62
CA GLN A 33 -31.03 16.34 12.56
C GLN A 33 -31.96 15.15 12.76
N TRP A 34 -32.03 14.69 14.01
CA TRP A 34 -32.93 13.61 14.38
C TRP A 34 -34.39 14.09 14.44
N SER A 35 -35.34 13.23 14.09
CA SER A 35 -36.74 13.42 14.49
C SER A 35 -36.93 12.93 15.93
N ASN A 36 -37.92 13.45 16.65
CA ASN A 36 -38.22 13.00 18.01
C ASN A 36 -38.49 11.48 18.06
N THR A 37 -39.18 10.94 17.06
CA THR A 37 -39.45 9.51 16.94
C THR A 37 -38.17 8.68 16.77
N LEU A 38 -37.21 9.16 15.97
CA LEU A 38 -35.91 8.50 15.81
C LEU A 38 -35.10 8.55 17.10
N ARG A 39 -35.12 9.68 17.82
CA ARG A 39 -34.43 9.81 19.11
C ARG A 39 -34.97 8.80 20.12
N LEU A 40 -36.30 8.73 20.26
CA LEU A 40 -36.96 7.78 21.14
C LEU A 40 -36.67 6.33 20.75
N LYS A 41 -36.69 6.00 19.46
CA LYS A 41 -36.31 4.67 18.97
C LYS A 41 -34.84 4.33 19.26
N ALA A 42 -33.90 5.26 19.07
CA ALA A 42 -32.50 5.00 19.39
C ALA A 42 -32.28 4.80 20.89
N VAL A 43 -32.90 5.60 21.75
CA VAL A 43 -32.84 5.41 23.21
C VAL A 43 -33.44 4.05 23.60
N ALA A 44 -34.57 3.66 23.00
CA ALA A 44 -35.22 2.38 23.28
C ALA A 44 -34.46 1.15 22.73
N THR A 45 -33.66 1.31 21.67
CA THR A 45 -32.86 0.23 21.04
C THR A 45 -31.41 0.17 21.53
N GLN A 46 -30.91 1.22 22.19
CA GLN A 46 -29.61 1.25 22.87
C GLN A 46 -29.67 0.60 24.26
N THR A 47 -30.29 -0.59 24.37
CA THR A 47 -30.27 -1.37 25.62
C THR A 47 -28.89 -2.01 25.87
N HIS A 48 -28.09 -2.20 24.82
CA HIS A 48 -26.71 -2.72 24.90
C HIS A 48 -25.70 -1.78 24.26
N VAL A 49 -24.64 -1.46 25.01
CA VAL A 49 -23.54 -0.56 24.59
C VAL A 49 -22.87 -1.02 23.29
N MET A 50 -22.83 -2.34 23.05
CA MET A 50 -22.18 -2.96 21.90
C MET A 50 -23.05 -3.00 20.62
N GLY A 51 -24.36 -2.77 20.70
CA GLY A 51 -25.24 -2.81 19.52
C GLY A 51 -25.10 -4.10 18.69
N TRP A 52 -24.90 -3.98 17.37
CA TRP A 52 -24.70 -5.09 16.44
C TRP A 52 -23.23 -5.53 16.31
N LEU A 53 -22.31 -4.92 17.07
CA LEU A 53 -20.89 -5.24 16.97
C LEU A 53 -20.58 -6.74 17.13
N PRO A 54 -21.16 -7.49 18.11
CA PRO A 54 -20.87 -8.93 18.23
C PRO A 54 -21.34 -9.73 17.02
N LEU A 55 -22.52 -9.40 16.46
CA LEU A 55 -23.05 -10.05 15.27
C LEU A 55 -22.20 -9.74 14.03
N LEU A 56 -21.77 -8.49 13.87
CA LEU A 56 -20.91 -8.09 12.76
C LEU A 56 -19.52 -8.72 12.88
N ALA A 57 -18.96 -8.83 14.07
CA ALA A 57 -17.70 -9.54 14.29
C ALA A 57 -17.81 -11.03 13.92
N LEU A 58 -18.96 -11.67 14.16
CA LEU A 58 -19.22 -13.05 13.71
C LEU A 58 -19.33 -13.13 12.17
N LEU A 59 -19.94 -12.14 11.52
CA LEU A 59 -19.96 -12.06 10.05
C LEU A 59 -18.57 -11.80 9.48
N ASP A 60 -17.76 -10.95 10.13
CA ASP A 60 -16.38 -10.72 9.72
C ASP A 60 -15.54 -12.01 9.82
N ALA A 61 -15.74 -12.78 10.90
CA ALA A 61 -15.12 -14.10 11.08
C ALA A 61 -15.60 -15.11 10.02
N LEU A 62 -16.88 -15.10 9.66
CA LEU A 62 -17.41 -15.91 8.56
C LEU A 62 -16.78 -15.50 7.22
N GLY A 63 -16.63 -14.21 6.95
CA GLY A 63 -15.97 -13.72 5.75
C GLY A 63 -14.51 -14.16 5.66
N LEU A 64 -13.79 -14.12 6.79
CA LEU A 64 -12.43 -14.65 6.90
C LEU A 64 -12.38 -16.16 6.64
N LEU A 65 -13.33 -16.92 7.18
CA LEU A 65 -13.45 -18.36 6.95
C LEU A 65 -13.70 -18.69 5.46
N ILE A 66 -14.51 -17.89 4.76
CA ILE A 66 -14.72 -18.03 3.31
C ILE A 66 -13.40 -17.76 2.55
N ALA A 67 -12.62 -16.75 2.94
CA ALA A 67 -11.32 -16.48 2.33
C ALA A 67 -10.31 -17.61 2.58
N VAL A 68 -10.28 -18.18 3.79
CA VAL A 68 -9.50 -19.37 4.14
C VAL A 68 -9.91 -20.57 3.27
N PHE A 69 -11.22 -20.77 3.08
CA PHE A 69 -11.72 -21.81 2.19
C PHE A 69 -11.21 -21.62 0.76
N GLY A 70 -11.17 -20.38 0.25
CA GLY A 70 -10.57 -20.06 -1.04
C GLY A 70 -9.10 -20.49 -1.14
N CYS A 71 -8.31 -20.21 -0.11
CA CYS A 71 -6.90 -20.62 -0.04
C CYS A 71 -6.76 -22.16 -0.04
N ALA A 72 -7.55 -22.85 0.79
CA ALA A 72 -7.56 -24.30 0.86
C ALA A 72 -8.03 -24.93 -0.48
N TYR A 73 -9.03 -24.34 -1.12
CA TYR A 73 -9.50 -24.76 -2.44
C TYR A 73 -8.39 -24.64 -3.48
N SER A 74 -7.67 -23.52 -3.51
CA SER A 74 -6.56 -23.32 -4.44
C SER A 74 -5.42 -24.30 -4.27
N ILE A 75 -5.05 -24.63 -3.02
CA ILE A 75 -4.01 -25.63 -2.74
C ILE A 75 -4.46 -27.02 -3.21
N ASN A 76 -5.68 -27.44 -2.87
CA ASN A 76 -6.12 -28.81 -3.10
C ASN A 76 -6.52 -29.10 -4.56
N THR A 77 -6.98 -28.09 -5.30
CA THR A 77 -7.52 -28.28 -6.66
C THR A 77 -6.61 -27.70 -7.75
N SER A 78 -5.53 -27.02 -7.38
CA SER A 78 -4.73 -26.19 -8.30
C SER A 78 -5.55 -25.14 -9.08
N SER A 79 -6.79 -24.87 -8.66
CA SER A 79 -7.71 -23.93 -9.31
C SER A 79 -7.73 -22.57 -8.59
N ASP A 80 -8.17 -21.52 -9.27
CA ASP A 80 -8.22 -20.19 -8.70
C ASP A 80 -9.39 -20.05 -7.69
N GLY A 81 -9.04 -19.86 -6.41
CA GLY A 81 -9.97 -19.70 -5.28
C GLY A 81 -10.38 -18.25 -5.02
N GLN A 82 -9.98 -17.31 -5.86
CA GLN A 82 -10.20 -15.88 -5.64
C GLN A 82 -11.64 -15.46 -5.47
N PHE A 83 -12.57 -16.13 -6.14
CA PHE A 83 -13.99 -15.84 -5.96
C PHE A 83 -14.37 -15.87 -4.47
N PHE A 84 -13.86 -16.85 -3.72
CA PHE A 84 -14.11 -16.98 -2.29
C PHE A 84 -13.41 -15.89 -1.48
N LEU A 85 -12.19 -15.48 -1.84
CA LEU A 85 -11.53 -14.34 -1.20
C LEU A 85 -12.39 -13.07 -1.32
N TRP A 86 -12.79 -12.73 -2.54
CA TRP A 86 -13.59 -11.53 -2.79
C TRP A 86 -14.98 -11.61 -2.17
N LEU A 87 -15.60 -12.79 -2.14
CA LEU A 87 -16.84 -13.03 -1.41
C LEU A 87 -16.67 -12.83 0.10
N GLY A 88 -15.60 -13.38 0.68
CA GLY A 88 -15.27 -13.21 2.09
C GLY A 88 -15.09 -11.74 2.47
N LEU A 89 -14.35 -10.99 1.65
CA LEU A 89 -14.17 -9.55 1.81
C LEU A 89 -15.50 -8.76 1.68
N ALA A 90 -16.39 -9.20 0.78
CA ALA A 90 -17.72 -8.60 0.66
C ALA A 90 -18.58 -8.82 1.92
N VAL A 91 -18.47 -9.99 2.56
CA VAL A 91 -19.15 -10.34 3.81
C VAL A 91 -18.61 -9.55 5.00
N ILE A 92 -17.30 -9.27 5.04
CA ILE A 92 -16.68 -8.39 6.06
C ILE A 92 -17.16 -6.94 5.88
N PHE A 93 -17.11 -6.42 4.66
CA PHE A 93 -17.35 -5.00 4.41
C PHE A 93 -18.84 -4.62 4.36
N GLY A 94 -19.66 -5.36 3.61
CA GLY A 94 -21.03 -4.96 3.25
C GLY A 94 -21.96 -4.75 4.44
N PRO A 95 -22.17 -5.76 5.32
CA PRO A 95 -23.00 -5.63 6.52
C PRO A 95 -22.52 -4.53 7.47
N SER A 96 -21.20 -4.38 7.62
CA SER A 96 -20.56 -3.36 8.43
C SER A 96 -20.83 -1.95 7.89
N PHE A 97 -20.65 -1.73 6.58
CA PHE A 97 -21.00 -0.47 5.93
C PHE A 97 -22.50 -0.15 6.06
N PHE A 98 -23.35 -1.14 5.82
CA PHE A 98 -24.80 -1.01 5.98
C PHE A 98 -25.16 -0.53 7.39
N ARG A 99 -24.56 -1.13 8.42
CA ARG A 99 -24.80 -0.73 9.81
C ARG A 99 -24.30 0.68 10.09
N LEU A 100 -23.17 1.09 9.54
CA LEU A 100 -22.64 2.46 9.70
C LEU A 100 -23.55 3.52 9.08
N LEU A 101 -24.36 3.21 8.06
CA LEU A 101 -25.37 4.14 7.53
C LEU A 101 -26.52 4.39 8.52
N SER A 102 -26.77 3.47 9.45
CA SER A 102 -27.86 3.57 10.42
C SER A 102 -27.65 4.76 11.36
N PRO A 103 -28.67 5.57 11.67
CA PRO A 103 -28.56 6.63 12.68
C PRO A 103 -28.46 6.07 14.11
N ILE A 104 -28.98 4.87 14.37
CA ILE A 104 -29.12 4.30 15.72
C ILE A 104 -27.77 3.82 16.29
N ALA A 105 -26.81 3.46 15.43
CA ALA A 105 -25.52 2.91 15.87
C ALA A 105 -24.76 3.90 16.77
N SER A 106 -24.35 3.41 17.94
CA SER A 106 -23.64 4.21 18.95
C SER A 106 -22.24 4.57 18.46
N ARG A 107 -21.62 5.60 19.06
CA ARG A 107 -20.23 5.95 18.74
C ARG A 107 -19.27 4.78 18.99
N PHE A 108 -19.43 4.10 20.11
CA PHE A 108 -18.62 2.93 20.47
C PHE A 108 -18.78 1.80 19.45
N GLU A 109 -20.02 1.48 19.08
CA GLU A 109 -20.32 0.47 18.08
C GLU A 109 -19.66 0.78 16.73
N ARG A 110 -19.71 2.04 16.27
CA ARG A 110 -19.06 2.46 15.01
C ARG A 110 -17.55 2.27 15.04
N VAL A 111 -16.91 2.68 16.12
CA VAL A 111 -15.46 2.49 16.30
C VAL A 111 -15.11 1.01 16.33
N GLY A 112 -15.90 0.19 17.05
CA GLY A 112 -15.72 -1.26 17.09
C GLY A 112 -15.85 -1.90 15.70
N ILE A 113 -16.87 -1.52 14.92
CA ILE A 113 -17.08 -2.02 13.56
C ILE A 113 -15.88 -1.69 12.66
N LEU A 114 -15.37 -0.46 12.73
CA LEU A 114 -14.21 -0.05 11.94
C LEU A 114 -12.95 -0.82 12.32
N CYS A 115 -12.71 -1.04 13.61
CA CYS A 115 -11.58 -1.84 14.07
C CYS A 115 -11.73 -3.30 13.65
N SER A 116 -12.93 -3.86 13.73
CA SER A 116 -13.24 -5.23 13.30
C SER A 116 -12.95 -5.41 11.81
N VAL A 117 -13.56 -4.61 10.93
CA VAL A 117 -13.30 -4.65 9.48
C VAL A 117 -11.82 -4.46 9.17
N GLY A 118 -11.17 -3.50 9.85
CA GLY A 118 -9.74 -3.25 9.71
C GLY A 118 -8.87 -4.47 10.05
N LEU A 119 -9.17 -5.18 11.13
CA LEU A 119 -8.42 -6.37 11.56
C LEU A 119 -8.74 -7.59 10.72
N PHE A 120 -10.00 -7.86 10.40
CA PHE A 120 -10.37 -9.04 9.62
C PHE A 120 -9.87 -8.96 8.17
N THR A 121 -9.81 -7.75 7.58
CA THR A 121 -9.11 -7.54 6.29
C THR A 121 -7.59 -7.62 6.39
N TYR A 122 -7.01 -7.46 7.58
CA TYR A 122 -5.57 -7.68 7.80
C TYR A 122 -5.28 -9.18 8.01
N PHE A 123 -6.15 -9.90 8.73
CA PHE A 123 -6.02 -11.33 8.97
C PHE A 123 -6.08 -12.15 7.67
N THR A 124 -6.81 -11.70 6.65
CA THR A 124 -6.76 -12.36 5.33
C THR A 124 -5.35 -12.38 4.73
N LYS A 125 -4.51 -11.36 4.99
CA LYS A 125 -3.09 -11.37 4.59
C LYS A 125 -2.28 -12.33 5.47
N ILE A 126 -2.48 -12.28 6.79
CA ILE A 126 -1.73 -13.12 7.74
C ILE A 126 -1.93 -14.61 7.47
N ILE A 127 -3.15 -15.01 7.13
CA ILE A 127 -3.48 -16.43 6.90
C ILE A 127 -2.70 -17.06 5.75
N LEU A 128 -2.23 -16.25 4.78
CA LEU A 128 -1.39 -16.76 3.68
C LEU A 128 -0.06 -17.32 4.18
N SER A 129 0.51 -16.71 5.22
CA SER A 129 1.72 -17.19 5.90
C SER A 129 1.80 -16.57 7.29
N PRO A 130 1.34 -17.27 8.34
CA PRO A 130 1.35 -16.75 9.70
C PRO A 130 2.72 -16.79 10.35
N LEU A 131 3.66 -17.56 9.79
CA LEU A 131 4.98 -17.81 10.39
C LEU A 131 6.11 -17.01 9.72
N HIS A 132 5.93 -16.58 8.47
CA HIS A 132 6.97 -15.91 7.70
C HIS A 132 6.38 -14.77 6.88
N PHE A 133 7.16 -13.72 6.70
CA PHE A 133 6.89 -12.79 5.62
C PHE A 133 7.02 -13.49 4.27
N ILE A 134 6.21 -13.06 3.32
CA ILE A 134 6.18 -13.63 1.97
C ILE A 134 6.31 -12.56 0.91
N PHE A 135 6.00 -11.30 1.22
CA PHE A 135 6.07 -10.18 0.29
C PHE A 135 7.46 -9.56 0.27
N ILE A 136 7.89 -9.15 -0.92
CA ILE A 136 9.25 -8.65 -1.20
C ILE A 136 9.63 -7.49 -0.27
N ASP A 137 8.76 -6.50 -0.13
CA ASP A 137 9.06 -5.32 0.69
C ASP A 137 9.24 -5.66 2.18
N GLU A 138 8.55 -6.69 2.67
CA GLU A 138 8.70 -7.14 4.06
C GLU A 138 10.10 -7.74 4.31
N TYR A 139 10.69 -8.40 3.30
CA TYR A 139 12.06 -8.92 3.37
C TYR A 139 13.11 -7.80 3.42
N PHE A 140 12.88 -6.69 2.70
CA PHE A 140 13.78 -5.54 2.77
C PHE A 140 13.84 -4.98 4.20
N HIS A 141 12.69 -4.80 4.85
CA HIS A 141 12.64 -4.29 6.21
C HIS A 141 13.13 -5.32 7.25
N LEU A 142 12.84 -6.62 7.05
CA LEU A 142 13.33 -7.68 7.92
C LEU A 142 14.87 -7.74 7.91
N ARG A 143 15.49 -7.64 6.72
CA ARG A 143 16.95 -7.56 6.61
C ARG A 143 17.53 -6.39 7.42
N THR A 144 16.91 -5.22 7.32
CA THR A 144 17.36 -4.03 8.06
C THR A 144 17.25 -4.23 9.58
N ILE A 145 16.21 -4.91 10.07
CA ILE A 145 16.08 -5.28 11.49
C ILE A 145 17.22 -6.19 11.93
N ASP A 146 17.51 -7.25 11.16
CA ASP A 146 18.57 -8.20 11.48
C ASP A 146 19.93 -7.50 11.58
N ASP A 147 20.20 -6.55 10.68
CA ASP A 147 21.41 -5.74 10.73
C ASP A 147 21.48 -4.83 11.96
N ILE A 148 20.37 -4.19 12.35
CA ILE A 148 20.31 -3.39 13.59
C ILE A 148 20.58 -4.27 14.81
N GLN A 149 19.98 -5.46 14.87
CA GLN A 149 20.18 -6.40 15.99
C GLN A 149 21.61 -6.90 16.08
N ARG A 150 22.20 -7.25 14.95
CA ARG A 150 23.54 -7.82 14.90
C ARG A 150 24.62 -6.78 15.18
N THR A 151 24.44 -5.56 14.68
CA THR A 151 25.48 -4.51 14.74
C THR A 151 25.29 -3.53 15.90
N GLY A 152 24.07 -3.39 16.41
CA GLY A 152 23.72 -2.30 17.34
C GLY A 152 23.71 -0.92 16.68
N HIS A 153 23.80 -0.85 15.34
CA HIS A 153 23.89 0.40 14.58
C HIS A 153 22.75 0.54 13.58
N LEU A 154 22.20 1.77 13.51
CA LEU A 154 21.29 2.19 12.45
C LEU A 154 22.07 2.45 11.15
N PHE A 155 21.36 2.51 10.03
CA PHE A 155 21.90 2.87 8.71
C PHE A 155 22.91 1.87 8.13
N SER A 156 22.89 0.62 8.61
CA SER A 156 23.64 -0.47 7.97
C SER A 156 23.20 -0.64 6.52
N GLU A 157 24.16 -0.97 5.64
CA GLU A 157 23.89 -1.17 4.23
C GLU A 157 22.93 -2.34 4.01
N ASN A 158 21.87 -2.09 3.25
CA ASN A 158 20.98 -3.12 2.74
C ASN A 158 21.05 -3.12 1.21
N SER A 159 21.77 -4.10 0.66
CA SER A 159 22.05 -4.17 -0.78
C SER A 159 20.85 -4.53 -1.66
N MET A 160 19.74 -4.94 -1.04
CA MET A 160 18.51 -5.23 -1.74
C MET A 160 17.64 -3.97 -1.90
N LEU A 161 17.73 -3.03 -0.94
CA LEU A 161 17.04 -1.75 -0.99
C LEU A 161 17.81 -0.67 -0.21
N VAL A 162 18.68 0.05 -0.91
CA VAL A 162 19.62 1.03 -0.34
C VAL A 162 18.93 2.16 0.44
N VAL A 163 17.73 2.56 0.01
CA VAL A 163 17.01 3.70 0.62
C VAL A 163 16.34 3.32 1.94
N SER A 164 15.94 2.05 2.12
CA SER A 164 15.16 1.63 3.30
C SER A 164 15.89 1.87 4.62
N PRO A 165 17.18 1.50 4.79
CA PRO A 165 17.90 1.73 6.05
C PRO A 165 18.05 3.20 6.46
N LEU A 166 17.91 4.14 5.51
CA LEU A 166 18.00 5.59 5.75
C LEU A 166 16.74 6.16 6.42
N TYR A 167 15.67 5.37 6.49
CA TYR A 167 14.41 5.70 7.13
C TYR A 167 14.00 4.60 8.15
N PRO A 168 14.77 4.42 9.23
CA PRO A 168 14.69 3.24 10.10
C PRO A 168 13.51 3.28 11.09
N GLY A 169 12.56 4.20 10.95
CA GLY A 169 11.51 4.41 11.96
C GLY A 169 10.63 3.17 12.19
N LEU A 170 10.34 2.38 11.15
CA LEU A 170 9.60 1.12 11.30
C LEU A 170 10.43 0.08 12.07
N GLU A 171 11.69 -0.07 11.68
CA GLU A 171 12.63 -1.03 12.22
C GLU A 171 12.98 -0.71 13.68
N ILE A 172 13.10 0.58 14.05
CA ILE A 172 13.31 1.03 15.43
C ILE A 172 12.15 0.58 16.33
N VAL A 173 10.90 0.84 15.92
CA VAL A 173 9.71 0.46 16.71
C VAL A 173 9.62 -1.06 16.82
N THR A 174 9.90 -1.77 15.74
CA THR A 174 9.81 -3.23 15.68
C THR A 174 10.90 -3.88 16.51
N ASN A 175 12.14 -3.41 16.40
CA ASN A 175 13.28 -3.87 17.19
C ASN A 175 13.08 -3.61 18.69
N ALA A 176 12.51 -2.44 19.05
CA ALA A 176 12.16 -2.14 20.43
C ALA A 176 11.11 -3.12 20.98
N LEU A 177 10.05 -3.39 20.21
CA LEU A 177 9.04 -4.38 20.60
C LEU A 177 9.67 -5.77 20.76
N GLN A 178 10.46 -6.21 19.78
CA GLN A 178 11.14 -7.50 19.78
C GLN A 178 12.04 -7.66 21.02
N THR A 179 12.83 -6.63 21.36
CA THR A 179 13.74 -6.64 22.51
C THR A 179 12.97 -6.65 23.83
N LEU A 180 11.83 -5.95 23.92
CA LEU A 180 11.03 -5.87 25.14
C LEU A 180 10.14 -7.11 25.36
N SER A 181 9.63 -7.73 24.30
CA SER A 181 8.72 -8.87 24.37
C SER A 181 9.42 -10.23 24.30
N GLY A 182 10.62 -10.30 23.71
CA GLY A 182 11.31 -11.54 23.39
C GLY A 182 10.71 -12.32 22.21
N THR A 183 9.78 -11.73 21.44
CA THR A 183 9.23 -12.36 20.21
C THR A 183 10.25 -12.32 19.08
N ASP A 184 10.06 -13.12 18.03
CA ASP A 184 10.85 -13.01 16.81
C ASP A 184 10.49 -11.73 16.00
N ALA A 185 11.36 -11.37 15.05
CA ALA A 185 11.21 -10.16 14.24
C ALA A 185 9.96 -10.18 13.36
N THR A 186 9.56 -11.34 12.84
CA THR A 186 8.34 -11.49 12.02
C THR A 186 7.11 -11.22 12.87
N THR A 187 7.00 -11.86 14.03
CA THR A 187 5.89 -11.65 14.97
C THR A 187 5.82 -10.19 15.43
N ALA A 188 6.95 -9.58 15.78
CA ALA A 188 7.01 -8.17 16.16
C ALA A 188 6.53 -7.27 15.01
N GLY A 189 6.99 -7.52 13.78
CA GLY A 189 6.61 -6.75 12.60
C GLY A 189 5.11 -6.87 12.26
N LEU A 190 4.53 -8.07 12.38
CA LEU A 190 3.08 -8.26 12.24
C LEU A 190 2.29 -7.46 13.29
N ILE A 191 2.73 -7.47 14.55
CA ILE A 191 2.09 -6.68 15.61
C ILE A 191 2.17 -5.18 15.29
N VAL A 192 3.34 -4.68 14.87
CA VAL A 192 3.53 -3.26 14.52
C VAL A 192 2.66 -2.85 13.34
N ALA A 193 2.58 -3.66 12.28
CA ALA A 193 1.73 -3.40 11.12
C ALA A 193 0.24 -3.37 11.51
N GLY A 194 -0.24 -4.37 12.26
CA GLY A 194 -1.61 -4.43 12.74
C GLY A 194 -1.98 -3.27 13.67
N PHE A 195 -1.09 -2.90 14.58
CA PHE A 195 -1.29 -1.76 15.48
C PHE A 195 -1.32 -0.42 14.73
N SER A 196 -0.40 -0.22 13.78
CA SER A 196 -0.37 0.97 12.91
C SER A 196 -1.69 1.16 12.18
N ARG A 197 -2.27 0.07 11.67
CA ARG A 197 -3.59 0.07 11.03
C ARG A 197 -4.70 0.51 11.98
N ILE A 198 -4.75 0.01 13.21
CA ILE A 198 -5.73 0.44 14.20
C ILE A 198 -5.56 1.92 14.56
N VAL A 199 -4.33 2.37 14.82
CA VAL A 199 -4.01 3.78 15.12
C VAL A 199 -4.47 4.70 14.00
N MET A 200 -4.22 4.32 12.74
CA MET A 200 -4.67 5.04 11.56
C MET A 200 -6.20 5.15 11.53
N LEU A 201 -6.92 4.04 11.67
CA LEU A 201 -8.39 4.02 11.62
C LEU A 201 -9.03 4.83 12.73
N LEU A 202 -8.52 4.72 13.96
CA LEU A 202 -8.99 5.52 15.09
C LEU A 202 -8.72 7.00 14.87
N SER A 203 -7.54 7.36 14.37
CA SER A 203 -7.17 8.75 14.09
C SER A 203 -8.04 9.36 12.99
N LEU A 204 -8.33 8.62 11.92
CA LEU A 204 -9.24 9.06 10.86
C LEU A 204 -10.67 9.23 11.38
N PHE A 205 -11.18 8.28 12.16
CA PHE A 205 -12.50 8.41 12.78
C PHE A 205 -12.59 9.67 13.65
N LEU A 206 -11.61 9.86 14.53
CA LEU A 206 -11.56 11.01 15.42
C LEU A 206 -11.42 12.33 14.65
N LEU A 207 -10.59 12.36 13.60
CA LEU A 207 -10.42 13.50 12.70
C LEU A 207 -11.74 13.88 12.02
N TYR A 208 -12.42 12.93 11.39
CA TYR A 208 -13.68 13.20 10.71
C TYR A 208 -14.79 13.57 11.70
N GLU A 209 -14.84 12.96 12.88
CA GLU A 209 -15.79 13.32 13.92
C GLU A 209 -15.55 14.75 14.42
N GLN A 210 -14.28 15.13 14.57
CA GLN A 210 -13.87 16.46 14.98
C GLN A 210 -14.29 17.53 13.96
N ILE A 211 -14.22 17.22 12.66
CA ILE A 211 -14.63 18.12 11.57
C ILE A 211 -16.16 18.22 11.47
N THR A 212 -16.83 17.06 11.40
CA THR A 212 -18.25 16.95 11.02
C THR A 212 -19.19 17.09 12.20
N LYS A 213 -18.68 16.88 13.42
CA LYS A 213 -19.45 16.75 14.66
C LYS A 213 -20.50 15.63 14.61
N SER A 214 -20.28 14.60 13.78
CA SER A 214 -21.12 13.42 13.69
C SER A 214 -20.29 12.14 13.67
N ALA A 215 -20.50 11.28 14.66
CA ALA A 215 -19.94 9.93 14.71
C ALA A 215 -20.37 9.09 13.50
N ARG A 216 -21.56 9.36 12.93
CA ARG A 216 -22.08 8.64 11.76
C ARG A 216 -21.29 9.00 10.50
N ILE A 217 -21.15 10.30 10.22
CA ILE A 217 -20.38 10.75 9.04
C ILE A 217 -18.91 10.32 9.19
N ALA A 218 -18.34 10.40 10.40
CA ALA A 218 -17.01 9.90 10.68
C ALA A 218 -16.86 8.39 10.43
N GLY A 219 -17.84 7.59 10.86
CA GLY A 219 -17.90 6.16 10.59
C GLY A 219 -17.90 5.86 9.10
N ILE A 220 -18.80 6.53 8.34
CA ILE A 220 -18.91 6.37 6.88
C ILE A 220 -17.63 6.81 6.18
N ALA A 221 -17.04 7.95 6.56
CA ALA A 221 -15.80 8.45 5.95
C ALA A 221 -14.62 7.51 6.19
N THR A 222 -14.52 6.95 7.40
CA THR A 222 -13.43 6.03 7.76
C THR A 222 -13.54 4.70 7.04
N ILE A 223 -14.74 4.13 6.91
CA ILE A 223 -14.91 2.88 6.13
C ILE A 223 -14.76 3.13 4.62
N LEU A 224 -15.10 4.32 4.10
CA LEU A 224 -14.84 4.68 2.71
C LEU A 224 -13.35 4.91 2.45
N TYR A 225 -12.57 5.34 3.44
CA TYR A 225 -11.11 5.33 3.32
C TYR A 225 -10.56 3.91 3.07
N MET A 226 -11.18 2.88 3.65
CA MET A 226 -10.78 1.47 3.48
C MET A 226 -10.99 0.94 2.04
N THR A 227 -11.65 1.71 1.18
CA THR A 227 -11.80 1.35 -0.24
C THR A 227 -10.65 1.86 -1.10
N ASN A 228 -9.62 2.47 -0.49
CA ASN A 228 -8.40 2.83 -1.21
C ASN A 228 -7.67 1.58 -1.70
N LEU A 229 -6.96 1.73 -2.81
CA LEU A 229 -6.34 0.62 -3.55
C LEU A 229 -5.42 -0.25 -2.70
N GLY A 230 -4.63 0.36 -1.81
CA GLY A 230 -3.64 -0.32 -0.99
C GLY A 230 -4.18 -0.86 0.33
N PHE A 231 -5.44 -0.58 0.71
CA PHE A 231 -5.92 -0.87 2.06
C PHE A 231 -5.86 -2.35 2.42
N PHE A 232 -6.33 -3.24 1.54
CA PHE A 232 -6.40 -4.68 1.79
C PHE A 232 -5.02 -5.32 1.85
N LEU A 233 -4.10 -4.98 0.94
CA LEU A 233 -2.83 -5.68 0.79
C LEU A 233 -1.63 -4.83 1.21
N PHE A 234 -1.24 -3.84 0.38
CA PHE A 234 0.03 -3.11 0.54
C PHE A 234 0.15 -2.40 1.89
N ASN A 235 -0.89 -1.67 2.31
CA ASN A 235 -0.96 -0.98 3.61
C ASN A 235 -1.26 -1.92 4.79
N ALA A 236 -1.27 -3.23 4.53
CA ALA A 236 -1.35 -4.29 5.53
C ALA A 236 0.00 -5.03 5.65
N LEU A 237 0.98 -4.74 4.78
CA LEU A 237 2.31 -5.32 4.86
C LEU A 237 3.15 -4.68 5.97
N PHE A 238 4.17 -5.42 6.41
CA PHE A 238 5.26 -4.88 7.21
C PHE A 238 6.18 -3.99 6.36
N VAL A 239 5.68 -2.79 6.07
CA VAL A 239 6.39 -1.76 5.30
C VAL A 239 6.26 -0.40 5.98
N TYR A 240 7.29 0.43 5.81
CA TYR A 240 7.35 1.74 6.45
C TYR A 240 6.20 2.71 6.07
N GLU A 241 5.55 2.51 4.92
CA GLU A 241 4.35 3.27 4.51
C GLU A 241 3.18 3.02 5.47
N THR A 242 3.00 1.78 5.92
CA THR A 242 1.93 1.40 6.86
C THR A 242 2.03 2.22 8.16
N LEU A 243 3.24 2.39 8.70
CA LEU A 243 3.48 3.22 9.89
C LEU A 243 3.43 4.72 9.56
N GLY A 244 3.95 5.12 8.40
CA GLY A 244 3.91 6.51 7.92
C GLY A 244 2.48 7.06 7.78
N LEU A 245 1.55 6.27 7.23
CA LEU A 245 0.13 6.61 7.13
C LEU A 245 -0.52 6.79 8.51
N ALA A 246 -0.16 5.95 9.49
CA ALA A 246 -0.65 6.09 10.85
C ALA A 246 -0.18 7.40 11.50
N PHE A 247 1.10 7.75 11.37
CA PHE A 247 1.62 9.02 11.89
C PHE A 247 0.97 10.23 11.22
N GLY A 248 0.81 10.22 9.89
CA GLY A 248 0.13 11.31 9.19
C GLY A 248 -1.33 11.49 9.61
N ALA A 249 -2.08 10.40 9.78
CA ALA A 249 -3.44 10.45 10.30
C ALA A 249 -3.51 11.02 11.73
N VAL A 250 -2.55 10.65 12.60
CA VAL A 250 -2.41 11.20 13.95
C VAL A 250 -2.11 12.70 13.92
N ILE A 251 -1.19 13.15 13.07
CA ILE A 251 -0.85 14.58 12.90
C ILE A 251 -2.11 15.39 12.55
N PHE A 252 -2.89 14.94 11.56
CA PHE A 252 -4.13 15.62 11.19
C PHE A 252 -5.16 15.63 12.31
N PHE A 253 -5.33 14.52 13.03
CA PHE A 253 -6.23 14.46 14.17
C PHE A 253 -5.82 15.46 15.26
N ILE A 254 -4.53 15.45 15.65
CA ILE A 254 -4.00 16.36 16.68
C ILE A 254 -4.23 17.82 16.27
N LEU A 255 -3.92 18.19 15.03
CA LEU A 255 -4.10 19.55 14.54
C LEU A 255 -5.57 19.96 14.49
N ALA A 256 -6.46 19.10 13.99
CA ALA A 256 -7.90 19.36 14.02
C ALA A 256 -8.45 19.49 15.46
N ARG A 257 -7.84 18.81 16.43
CA ARG A 257 -8.18 18.94 17.84
C ARG A 257 -7.68 20.27 18.43
N THR A 258 -6.47 20.71 18.07
CA THR A 258 -5.89 21.97 18.56
C THR A 258 -6.77 23.19 18.27
N GLU A 259 -7.47 23.21 17.14
CA GLU A 259 -8.38 24.31 16.77
C GLU A 259 -9.62 24.43 17.67
N THR A 260 -9.87 23.46 18.56
CA THR A 260 -11.10 23.40 19.37
C THR A 260 -10.89 23.35 20.87
N VAL A 261 -9.63 23.29 21.31
CA VAL A 261 -9.29 23.16 22.73
C VAL A 261 -8.77 24.49 23.24
N ASP A 262 -9.42 25.03 24.29
CA ASP A 262 -9.05 26.33 24.87
C ASP A 262 -7.76 26.28 25.71
N LYS A 263 -7.48 25.15 26.40
CA LYS A 263 -6.32 24.97 27.28
C LYS A 263 -5.51 23.73 26.87
N GLY A 264 -4.18 23.87 26.74
CA GLY A 264 -3.29 22.76 26.39
C GLY A 264 -3.00 22.59 24.90
N GLY A 265 -3.52 23.48 24.03
CA GLY A 265 -3.25 23.45 22.59
C GLY A 265 -1.76 23.49 22.22
N ARG A 266 -0.91 24.13 23.04
CA ARG A 266 0.56 24.17 22.84
C ARG A 266 1.21 22.79 23.00
N TRP A 267 0.74 21.97 23.94
CA TRP A 267 1.25 20.61 24.13
C TRP A 267 0.81 19.68 23.01
N LEU A 268 -0.42 19.85 22.52
CA LEU A 268 -0.89 19.14 21.33
C LEU A 268 -0.08 19.53 20.09
N LEU A 269 0.20 20.82 19.89
CA LEU A 269 1.04 21.29 18.79
C LEU A 269 2.48 20.76 18.88
N PHE A 270 3.05 20.72 20.09
CA PHE A 270 4.35 20.10 20.31
C PHE A 270 4.30 18.60 20.00
N ALA A 271 3.25 17.90 20.43
CA ALA A 271 3.05 16.49 20.09
C ALA A 271 2.98 16.27 18.57
N SER A 272 2.29 17.15 17.81
CA SER A 272 2.29 17.04 16.34
C SER A 272 3.68 17.23 15.75
N TRP A 273 4.54 18.10 16.30
CA TRP A 273 5.91 18.27 15.84
C TRP A 273 6.78 17.04 16.11
N VAL A 274 6.63 16.42 17.28
CA VAL A 274 7.30 15.16 17.61
C VAL A 274 6.84 14.05 16.66
N THR A 275 5.54 13.94 16.39
CA THR A 275 5.00 12.97 15.43
C THR A 275 5.47 13.25 14.01
N THR A 276 5.59 14.52 13.60
CA THR A 276 6.20 14.89 12.31
C THR A 276 7.66 14.45 12.23
N GLY A 277 8.46 14.65 13.29
CA GLY A 277 9.83 14.14 13.32
C GLY A 277 9.90 12.61 13.21
N ALA A 278 9.00 11.89 13.87
CA ALA A 278 8.88 10.44 13.72
C ALA A 278 8.53 10.04 12.27
N LEU A 279 7.57 10.72 11.64
CA LEU A 279 7.19 10.48 10.24
C LEU A 279 8.37 10.68 9.28
N VAL A 280 9.13 11.77 9.44
CA VAL A 280 10.29 12.11 8.60
C VAL A 280 11.33 10.99 8.58
N ILE A 281 11.59 10.36 9.73
CA ILE A 281 12.56 9.25 9.83
C ILE A 281 11.96 7.89 9.50
N THR A 282 10.64 7.78 9.33
CA THR A 282 9.95 6.52 9.02
C THR A 282 9.77 6.34 7.52
N HIS A 283 9.21 7.33 6.82
CA HIS A 283 8.90 7.14 5.41
C HIS A 283 8.85 8.46 4.64
N HIS A 284 9.79 8.63 3.71
CA HIS A 284 9.93 9.84 2.92
C HIS A 284 8.71 10.15 2.05
N VAL A 285 8.09 9.16 1.40
CA VAL A 285 6.92 9.43 0.55
C VAL A 285 5.75 9.91 1.40
N SER A 286 5.46 9.24 2.51
CA SER A 286 4.42 9.69 3.44
C SER A 286 4.71 11.09 3.98
N ASP A 287 5.95 11.35 4.41
CA ASP A 287 6.39 12.67 4.87
C ASP A 287 6.08 13.76 3.82
N PHE A 288 6.51 13.56 2.57
CA PHE A 288 6.30 14.55 1.51
C PHE A 288 4.81 14.78 1.19
N PHE A 289 3.98 13.73 1.21
CA PHE A 289 2.53 13.88 1.03
C PHE A 289 1.89 14.68 2.15
N PHE A 290 2.13 14.28 3.41
CA PHE A 290 1.53 14.97 4.54
C PHE A 290 2.06 16.39 4.68
N LEU A 291 3.33 16.64 4.36
CA LEU A 291 3.89 17.98 4.31
C LEU A 291 3.21 18.83 3.24
N GLY A 292 3.05 18.31 2.02
CA GLY A 292 2.32 18.98 0.94
C GLY A 292 0.88 19.32 1.34
N PHE A 293 0.19 18.42 2.04
CA PHE A 293 -1.14 18.68 2.57
C PHE A 293 -1.16 19.74 3.67
N LEU A 294 -0.19 19.73 4.59
CA LEU A 294 -0.08 20.77 5.62
C LEU A 294 0.19 22.15 5.00
N ILE A 295 1.00 22.23 3.96
CA ILE A 295 1.24 23.45 3.19
C ILE A 295 -0.05 23.91 2.52
N LEU A 296 -0.79 23.00 1.84
CA LEU A 296 -2.06 23.32 1.21
C LEU A 296 -3.10 23.81 2.24
N TRP A 297 -3.17 23.17 3.40
CA TRP A 297 -4.01 23.61 4.52
C TRP A 297 -3.63 25.04 4.95
N ALA A 298 -2.35 25.33 5.16
CA ALA A 298 -1.88 26.66 5.54
C ALA A 298 -2.20 27.73 4.47
N ILE A 299 -2.04 27.39 3.18
CA ILE A 299 -2.40 28.27 2.06
C ILE A 299 -3.90 28.59 2.09
N ILE A 300 -4.77 27.58 2.26
CA ILE A 300 -6.22 27.79 2.32
C ILE A 300 -6.60 28.59 3.56
N HIS A 301 -5.95 28.34 4.70
CA HIS A 301 -6.15 29.11 5.93
C HIS A 301 -5.85 30.61 5.70
N LYS A 302 -4.74 30.91 5.01
CA LYS A 302 -4.40 32.28 4.59
C LYS A 302 -5.42 32.85 3.59
N TRP A 303 -5.85 32.06 2.61
CA TRP A 303 -6.83 32.47 1.59
C TRP A 303 -8.18 32.84 2.20
N LEU A 304 -8.59 32.12 3.25
CA LEU A 304 -9.76 32.45 4.08
C LEU A 304 -9.53 33.66 5.02
N ARG A 305 -8.44 34.42 4.82
CA ARG A 305 -8.06 35.63 5.56
C ARG A 305 -7.87 35.39 7.07
N GLN A 306 -7.48 34.18 7.45
CA GLN A 306 -7.16 33.83 8.83
C GLN A 306 -5.64 34.01 9.07
N PRO A 307 -5.22 34.49 10.26
CA PRO A 307 -3.81 34.78 10.53
C PRO A 307 -2.98 33.48 10.62
N LEU A 308 -1.98 33.34 9.74
CA LEU A 308 -1.10 32.17 9.66
C LEU A 308 -0.42 31.80 10.99
N LEU A 309 -0.06 32.80 11.81
CA LEU A 309 0.57 32.57 13.13
C LEU A 309 -0.33 31.78 14.10
N ARG A 310 -1.64 31.72 13.84
CA ARG A 310 -2.59 30.91 14.62
C ARG A 310 -2.86 29.54 14.01
N SER A 311 -2.30 29.25 12.84
CA SER A 311 -2.47 27.96 12.17
C SER A 311 -1.46 26.95 12.70
N GLY A 312 -1.96 25.94 13.43
CA GLY A 312 -1.15 24.79 13.83
C GLY A 312 -0.57 24.04 12.63
N ALA A 313 -1.31 24.01 11.51
CA ALA A 313 -0.85 23.42 10.25
C ALA A 313 0.35 24.17 9.66
N ALA A 314 0.33 25.51 9.65
CA ALA A 314 1.46 26.30 9.17
C ALA A 314 2.73 26.10 10.02
N GLY A 315 2.57 26.10 11.35
CA GLY A 315 3.70 25.83 12.26
C GLY A 315 4.26 24.42 12.08
N THR A 316 3.40 23.42 11.95
CA THR A 316 3.80 22.02 11.73
C THR A 316 4.42 21.81 10.35
N ALA A 317 3.90 22.48 9.30
CA ALA A 317 4.49 22.47 7.97
C ALA A 317 5.91 23.05 7.98
N LEU A 318 6.14 24.16 8.70
CA LEU A 318 7.46 24.76 8.81
C LEU A 318 8.46 23.81 9.51
N VAL A 319 8.04 23.20 10.62
CA VAL A 319 8.87 22.20 11.32
C VAL A 319 9.13 21.00 10.40
N GLY A 320 8.11 20.49 9.72
CA GLY A 320 8.25 19.42 8.73
C GLY A 320 9.27 19.77 7.65
N ILE A 321 9.17 20.93 7.00
CA ILE A 321 10.14 21.39 5.98
C ILE A 321 11.57 21.36 6.52
N ILE A 322 11.79 21.91 7.73
CA ILE A 322 13.12 21.97 8.33
C ILE A 322 13.66 20.55 8.60
N LEU A 323 12.82 19.67 9.16
CA LEU A 323 13.21 18.30 9.49
C LEU A 323 13.43 17.46 8.23
N SER A 324 12.54 17.51 7.25
CA SER A 324 12.66 16.77 5.98
C SER A 324 13.89 17.21 5.20
N ILE A 325 14.12 18.52 5.04
CA ILE A 325 15.32 19.03 4.36
C ILE A 325 16.58 18.63 5.12
N GLY A 326 16.58 18.78 6.45
CA GLY A 326 17.70 18.38 7.30
C GLY A 326 18.02 16.89 7.17
N TRP A 327 17.01 16.02 7.21
CA TRP A 327 17.18 14.58 7.09
C TRP A 327 17.70 14.16 5.71
N VAL A 328 17.13 14.72 4.64
CA VAL A 328 17.60 14.45 3.27
C VAL A 328 19.03 14.93 3.07
N ALA A 329 19.37 16.13 3.54
CA ALA A 329 20.69 16.71 3.36
C ALA A 329 21.78 15.97 4.15
N LEU A 330 21.46 15.49 5.36
CA LEU A 330 22.43 14.93 6.30
C LEU A 330 22.49 13.40 6.28
N VAL A 331 21.39 12.71 5.96
CA VAL A 331 21.26 11.25 6.08
C VAL A 331 20.88 10.61 4.74
N ALA A 332 19.83 11.11 4.09
CA ALA A 332 19.16 10.41 3.00
C ALA A 332 19.41 10.99 1.60
N GLN A 333 20.62 11.47 1.31
CA GLN A 333 20.95 12.12 0.03
C GLN A 333 20.55 11.30 -1.23
N PRO A 334 20.71 9.96 -1.28
CA PRO A 334 20.33 9.15 -2.45
C PRO A 334 18.83 9.19 -2.78
N VAL A 335 17.96 9.57 -1.83
CA VAL A 335 16.49 9.54 -2.00
C VAL A 335 16.02 10.45 -3.13
N VAL A 336 16.74 11.55 -3.40
CA VAL A 336 16.34 12.53 -4.42
C VAL A 336 16.38 11.89 -5.81
N VAL A 337 17.48 11.23 -6.14
CA VAL A 337 17.63 10.53 -7.43
C VAL A 337 16.65 9.37 -7.53
N TYR A 338 16.48 8.63 -6.43
CA TYR A 338 15.56 7.51 -6.34
C TYR A 338 14.10 7.88 -6.67
N LEU A 339 13.64 9.08 -6.27
CA LEU A 339 12.26 9.52 -6.52
C LEU A 339 12.09 10.28 -7.83
N VAL A 340 13.04 11.14 -8.19
CA VAL A 340 12.87 12.09 -9.31
C VAL A 340 12.86 11.37 -10.66
N ALA A 341 13.74 10.40 -10.87
CA ALA A 341 13.84 9.72 -12.17
C ALA A 341 12.55 8.96 -12.52
N PRO A 342 12.03 8.04 -11.67
CA PRO A 342 10.78 7.34 -11.98
C PRO A 342 9.59 8.29 -12.16
N MET A 343 9.55 9.39 -11.38
CA MET A 343 8.49 10.39 -11.50
C MET A 343 8.51 11.11 -12.86
N ASN A 344 9.69 11.51 -13.31
CA ASN A 344 9.86 12.14 -14.63
C ASN A 344 9.51 11.17 -15.76
N ASP A 345 9.86 9.90 -15.63
CA ASP A 345 9.55 8.87 -16.61
C ASP A 345 8.03 8.64 -16.70
N ALA A 346 7.34 8.58 -15.57
CA ALA A 346 5.88 8.45 -15.54
C ALA A 346 5.16 9.68 -16.15
N ILE A 347 5.60 10.90 -15.82
CA ILE A 347 5.02 12.14 -16.34
C ILE A 347 5.25 12.29 -17.84
N SER A 348 6.48 12.03 -18.31
CA SER A 348 6.82 12.08 -19.73
C SER A 348 6.10 11.00 -20.53
N GLY A 349 5.98 9.79 -19.96
CA GLY A 349 5.15 8.71 -20.50
C GLY A 349 3.71 9.15 -20.72
N LEU A 350 3.06 9.72 -19.70
CA LEU A 350 1.69 10.24 -19.82
C LEU A 350 1.58 11.36 -20.86
N GLY A 351 2.53 12.30 -20.88
CA GLY A 351 2.58 13.38 -21.86
C GLY A 351 2.64 12.87 -23.30
N SER A 352 3.48 11.87 -23.57
CA SER A 352 3.64 11.29 -24.90
C SER A 352 2.38 10.57 -25.40
N VAL A 353 1.68 9.86 -24.52
CA VAL A 353 0.41 9.19 -24.86
C VAL A 353 -0.70 10.22 -25.12
N LEU A 354 -0.79 11.27 -24.29
CA LEU A 354 -1.77 12.35 -24.48
C LEU A 354 -1.52 13.17 -25.75
N SER A 355 -0.25 13.34 -26.16
CA SER A 355 0.10 14.02 -27.41
C SER A 355 -0.03 13.13 -28.65
N GLY A 356 -0.44 11.86 -28.49
CA GLY A 356 -0.56 10.89 -29.58
C GLY A 356 0.78 10.43 -30.18
N ILE A 357 1.89 10.70 -29.51
CA ILE A 357 3.25 10.30 -29.95
C ILE A 357 3.58 8.91 -29.42
N GLY A 358 3.17 8.61 -28.17
CA GLY A 358 3.39 7.33 -27.51
C GLY A 358 2.18 6.39 -27.61
N THR A 359 2.43 5.10 -27.40
CA THR A 359 1.39 4.08 -27.32
C THR A 359 0.94 3.88 -25.86
N ALA A 360 -0.37 3.82 -25.64
CA ALA A 360 -0.92 3.45 -24.34
C ALA A 360 -0.59 1.98 -24.02
N ARG A 361 -0.36 1.66 -22.75
CA ARG A 361 -0.11 0.27 -22.34
C ARG A 361 -1.34 -0.60 -22.53
N HIS A 362 -1.13 -1.89 -22.75
CA HIS A 362 -2.21 -2.87 -22.80
C HIS A 362 -2.79 -3.11 -21.40
N LEU A 363 -4.04 -2.68 -21.19
CA LEU A 363 -4.74 -2.88 -19.92
C LEU A 363 -5.22 -4.33 -19.77
N PHE A 364 -5.12 -4.87 -18.56
CA PHE A 364 -5.59 -6.23 -18.21
C PHE A 364 -4.91 -7.37 -18.99
N ALA A 365 -3.71 -7.11 -19.51
CA ALA A 365 -2.81 -8.09 -20.09
C ALA A 365 -1.64 -8.35 -19.13
N ASP A 366 -1.25 -9.60 -18.99
CA ASP A 366 -0.02 -10.01 -18.33
C ASP A 366 1.12 -10.10 -19.35
N ALA A 367 2.36 -10.03 -18.86
CA ALA A 367 3.53 -10.01 -19.74
C ALA A 367 3.72 -11.31 -20.53
N THR A 368 3.25 -12.44 -19.98
CA THR A 368 3.30 -13.74 -20.66
C THR A 368 2.10 -13.98 -21.57
N GLY A 369 1.07 -13.11 -21.56
CA GLY A 369 -0.19 -13.28 -22.28
C GLY A 369 -1.01 -14.50 -21.85
N GLY A 370 -0.58 -15.22 -20.79
CA GLY A 370 -1.10 -16.54 -20.41
C GLY A 370 -2.28 -16.50 -19.45
N HIS A 371 -2.49 -15.39 -18.75
CA HIS A 371 -3.50 -15.24 -17.70
C HIS A 371 -4.30 -13.94 -17.88
N PRO A 372 -5.18 -13.85 -18.89
CA PRO A 372 -6.02 -12.68 -19.07
C PRO A 372 -6.94 -12.50 -17.86
N THR A 373 -6.98 -11.28 -17.32
CA THR A 373 -7.86 -10.98 -16.17
C THR A 373 -9.32 -11.31 -16.51
N PRO A 374 -10.05 -12.10 -15.70
CA PRO A 374 -11.45 -12.43 -15.96
C PRO A 374 -12.36 -11.22 -16.17
N LEU A 375 -13.37 -11.32 -17.04
CA LEU A 375 -14.27 -10.21 -17.39
C LEU A 375 -14.92 -9.57 -16.16
N TRP A 376 -15.39 -10.38 -15.21
CA TRP A 376 -16.07 -9.88 -14.02
C TRP A 376 -15.12 -9.06 -13.12
N LEU A 377 -13.84 -9.43 -13.03
CA LEU A 377 -12.81 -8.65 -12.34
C LEU A 377 -12.57 -7.31 -13.04
N ARG A 378 -12.43 -7.33 -14.37
CA ARG A 378 -12.31 -6.10 -15.19
C ARG A 378 -13.48 -5.15 -14.93
N LEU A 379 -14.70 -5.67 -14.96
CA LEU A 379 -15.91 -4.89 -14.71
C LEU A 379 -15.95 -4.32 -13.29
N MET A 380 -15.61 -5.10 -12.25
CA MET A 380 -15.55 -4.60 -10.87
C MET A 380 -14.55 -3.46 -10.70
N MET A 381 -13.35 -3.61 -11.25
CA MET A 381 -12.31 -2.58 -11.22
C MET A 381 -12.76 -1.29 -11.94
N LEU A 382 -13.32 -1.42 -13.14
CA LEU A 382 -13.81 -0.28 -13.92
C LEU A 382 -14.99 0.41 -13.23
N PHE A 383 -15.95 -0.34 -12.68
CA PHE A 383 -17.09 0.22 -11.96
C PHE A 383 -16.67 0.92 -10.67
N SER A 384 -15.71 0.37 -9.91
CA SER A 384 -15.16 1.04 -8.72
C SER A 384 -14.57 2.40 -9.06
N MET A 385 -13.71 2.44 -10.09
CA MET A 385 -13.10 3.68 -10.57
C MET A 385 -14.16 4.67 -11.06
N ALA A 386 -15.10 4.23 -11.90
CA ALA A 386 -16.15 5.07 -12.43
C ALA A 386 -17.06 5.65 -11.33
N LEU A 387 -17.54 4.81 -10.39
CA LEU A 387 -18.37 5.26 -9.28
C LEU A 387 -17.65 6.29 -8.40
N THR A 388 -16.35 6.08 -8.14
CA THR A 388 -15.54 7.01 -7.35
C THR A 388 -15.37 8.35 -8.08
N VAL A 389 -14.91 8.33 -9.33
CA VAL A 389 -14.70 9.54 -10.15
C VAL A 389 -16.00 10.33 -10.33
N LEU A 390 -17.11 9.66 -10.62
CA LEU A 390 -18.41 10.31 -10.83
C LEU A 390 -19.00 10.88 -9.53
N SER A 391 -18.67 10.33 -8.37
CA SER A 391 -19.18 10.81 -7.08
C SER A 391 -18.39 12.00 -6.50
N ILE A 392 -17.11 12.13 -6.85
CA ILE A 392 -16.22 13.17 -6.33
C ILE A 392 -16.74 14.60 -6.56
N PRO A 393 -17.19 15.01 -7.77
CA PRO A 393 -17.69 16.37 -7.99
C PRO A 393 -18.87 16.72 -7.08
N PHE A 394 -19.77 15.76 -6.86
CA PHE A 394 -20.92 15.96 -5.97
C PHE A 394 -20.49 16.04 -4.50
N GLY A 395 -19.50 15.23 -4.08
CA GLY A 395 -18.87 15.33 -2.77
C GLY A 395 -18.18 16.67 -2.54
N ALA A 396 -17.36 17.12 -3.48
CA ALA A 396 -16.68 18.41 -3.44
C ALA A 396 -17.68 19.58 -3.36
N LEU A 397 -18.78 19.51 -4.12
CA LEU A 397 -19.86 20.50 -4.06
C LEU A 397 -20.55 20.52 -2.68
N CYS A 398 -20.84 19.35 -2.10
CA CYS A 398 -21.41 19.28 -0.75
C CYS A 398 -20.45 19.82 0.31
N VAL A 399 -19.15 19.52 0.19
CA VAL A 399 -18.09 20.05 1.06
C VAL A 399 -17.99 21.57 0.93
N TRP A 400 -18.02 22.10 -0.29
CA TRP A 400 -18.03 23.55 -0.54
C TRP A 400 -19.21 24.23 0.16
N HIS A 401 -20.44 23.78 -0.08
CA HIS A 401 -21.61 24.43 0.52
C HIS A 401 -21.62 24.37 2.05
N ARG A 402 -21.11 23.29 2.65
CA ARG A 402 -21.16 23.08 4.10
C ARG A 402 -19.96 23.64 4.85
N TYR A 403 -18.79 23.64 4.22
CA TYR A 403 -17.52 23.90 4.90
C TYR A 403 -16.61 24.93 4.20
N ARG A 404 -17.11 25.71 3.23
CA ARG A 404 -16.33 26.76 2.51
C ARG A 404 -15.57 27.76 3.39
N TYR A 405 -15.92 27.88 4.66
CA TYR A 405 -15.26 28.78 5.61
C TYR A 405 -14.30 28.07 6.58
N LYS A 406 -14.13 26.75 6.44
CA LYS A 406 -13.19 25.96 7.24
C LYS A 406 -12.08 25.47 6.33
N ALA A 407 -10.82 25.73 6.70
CA ALA A 407 -9.68 25.46 5.84
C ALA A 407 -9.47 23.96 5.59
N LEU A 408 -9.51 23.13 6.65
CA LEU A 408 -9.25 21.69 6.56
C LEU A 408 -10.27 20.92 5.68
N PRO A 409 -11.60 21.07 5.86
CA PRO A 409 -12.56 20.38 4.99
C PRO A 409 -12.48 20.87 3.55
N LEU A 410 -12.21 22.16 3.33
CA LEU A 410 -12.05 22.72 1.99
C LEU A 410 -10.82 22.15 1.29
N MET A 411 -9.72 21.96 2.03
CA MET A 411 -8.55 21.22 1.56
C MET A 411 -8.93 19.81 1.13
N PHE A 412 -9.69 19.06 1.94
CA PHE A 412 -10.17 17.73 1.54
C PHE A 412 -11.05 17.78 0.29
N GLY A 413 -11.92 18.78 0.15
CA GLY A 413 -12.69 18.98 -1.08
C GLY A 413 -11.80 19.14 -2.32
N LEU A 414 -10.73 19.93 -2.22
CA LEU A 414 -9.77 20.14 -3.30
C LEU A 414 -8.90 18.90 -3.58
N MET A 415 -8.41 18.23 -2.54
CA MET A 415 -7.60 17.02 -2.68
C MET A 415 -8.38 15.86 -3.29
N ALA A 416 -9.67 15.71 -2.96
CA ALA A 416 -10.51 14.67 -3.57
C ALA A 416 -10.58 14.81 -5.10
N LEU A 417 -10.50 16.04 -5.63
CA LEU A 417 -10.48 16.31 -7.07
C LEU A 417 -9.18 15.87 -7.75
N ALA A 418 -8.13 15.54 -6.99
CA ALA A 418 -6.88 15.01 -7.55
C ALA A 418 -6.95 13.51 -7.88
N TYR A 419 -7.93 12.76 -7.36
CA TYR A 419 -8.05 11.32 -7.60
C TYR A 419 -8.17 10.93 -9.09
N PRO A 420 -9.01 11.59 -9.93
CA PRO A 420 -9.07 11.28 -11.36
C PRO A 420 -7.71 11.45 -12.06
N LEU A 421 -6.90 12.42 -11.61
CA LEU A 421 -5.56 12.64 -12.15
C LEU A 421 -4.63 11.46 -11.84
N THR A 422 -4.71 10.87 -10.64
CA THR A 422 -3.89 9.69 -10.33
C THR A 422 -4.28 8.48 -11.17
N GLN A 423 -5.56 8.32 -11.51
CA GLN A 423 -6.01 7.22 -12.37
C GLN A 423 -5.57 7.37 -13.83
N ALA A 424 -5.24 8.59 -14.29
CA ALA A 424 -4.74 8.80 -15.65
C ALA A 424 -3.40 8.10 -15.89
N PHE A 425 -2.56 7.93 -14.87
CA PHE A 425 -1.29 7.22 -15.00
C PHE A 425 -1.45 5.71 -15.28
N ARG A 426 -2.65 5.15 -15.09
CA ARG A 426 -2.90 3.75 -15.42
C ARG A 426 -2.88 3.44 -16.91
N VAL A 427 -2.93 4.43 -17.80
CA VAL A 427 -2.86 4.19 -19.26
C VAL A 427 -1.43 4.14 -19.80
N VAL A 428 -0.43 4.40 -18.95
CA VAL A 428 0.99 4.38 -19.31
C VAL A 428 1.76 3.38 -18.48
N ASN A 429 2.99 3.08 -18.89
CA ASN A 429 3.95 2.41 -18.02
C ASN A 429 4.32 3.40 -16.89
N ASP A 430 3.95 3.06 -15.66
CA ASP A 430 4.04 3.93 -14.48
C ASP A 430 5.11 3.38 -13.53
N PRO A 431 6.42 3.57 -13.81
CA PRO A 431 7.50 3.04 -12.97
C PRO A 431 7.52 3.68 -11.58
N ALA A 432 6.98 4.90 -11.44
CA ALA A 432 6.77 5.55 -10.15
C ALA A 432 5.60 4.97 -9.36
N GLY A 433 4.72 4.19 -10.00
CA GLY A 433 3.49 3.68 -9.40
C GLY A 433 2.59 4.79 -8.86
N ILE A 434 2.52 5.95 -9.51
CA ILE A 434 1.74 7.13 -9.08
C ILE A 434 0.30 6.73 -8.78
N SER A 435 -0.31 5.92 -9.64
CA SER A 435 -1.70 5.49 -9.49
C SER A 435 -1.95 4.76 -8.17
N ASP A 436 -1.01 3.91 -7.77
CA ASP A 436 -1.14 3.05 -6.60
C ASP A 436 -0.62 3.75 -5.33
N ARG A 437 0.56 4.39 -5.41
CA ARG A 437 1.23 5.05 -4.28
C ARG A 437 0.50 6.31 -3.79
N PHE A 438 -0.15 7.08 -4.66
CA PHE A 438 -0.79 8.35 -4.24
C PHE A 438 -2.14 8.11 -3.55
N THR A 439 -2.75 6.98 -3.85
CA THR A 439 -4.15 6.72 -3.53
C THR A 439 -4.43 6.58 -2.02
N PRO A 440 -3.58 5.91 -1.21
CA PRO A 440 -3.74 5.89 0.24
C PRO A 440 -3.84 7.28 0.88
N TYR A 441 -3.08 8.25 0.37
CA TYR A 441 -3.05 9.63 0.88
C TYR A 441 -4.28 10.42 0.45
N ILE A 442 -4.64 10.34 -0.84
CA ILE A 442 -5.79 11.06 -1.41
C ILE A 442 -7.12 10.52 -0.88
N TYR A 443 -7.20 9.23 -0.52
CA TYR A 443 -8.44 8.64 0.00
C TYR A 443 -8.87 9.16 1.37
N ILE A 444 -7.97 9.81 2.12
CA ILE A 444 -8.36 10.57 3.31
C ILE A 444 -9.38 11.66 2.91
N ALA A 445 -9.09 12.37 1.82
CA ALA A 445 -9.97 13.38 1.28
C ALA A 445 -11.20 12.79 0.54
N VAL A 446 -11.00 11.74 -0.25
CA VAL A 446 -12.11 11.08 -0.99
C VAL A 446 -13.14 10.49 -0.02
N GLY A 447 -12.70 9.75 1.00
CA GLY A 447 -13.60 9.18 2.02
C GLY A 447 -14.44 10.25 2.70
N PHE A 448 -13.84 11.40 3.05
CA PHE A 448 -14.55 12.55 3.60
C PHE A 448 -15.58 13.16 2.63
N ALA A 449 -15.19 13.37 1.36
CA ALA A 449 -16.06 13.95 0.34
C ALA A 449 -17.26 13.04 0.04
N LEU A 450 -17.03 11.73 -0.11
CA LEU A 450 -18.08 10.74 -0.36
C LEU A 450 -19.00 10.57 0.85
N ALA A 451 -18.48 10.55 2.07
CA ALA A 451 -19.33 10.51 3.27
C ALA A 451 -20.21 11.75 3.40
N THR A 452 -19.65 12.93 3.09
CA THR A 452 -20.41 14.18 3.05
C THR A 452 -21.51 14.11 1.99
N PHE A 453 -21.19 13.64 0.78
CA PHE A 453 -22.17 13.40 -0.29
C PHE A 453 -23.30 12.46 0.14
N ILE A 454 -22.97 11.28 0.66
CA ILE A 454 -23.96 10.29 1.12
C ILE A 454 -24.86 10.88 2.20
N SER A 455 -24.28 11.54 3.20
CA SER A 455 -25.04 12.12 4.31
C SER A 455 -26.02 13.21 3.85
N GLN A 456 -25.62 14.00 2.84
CA GLN A 456 -26.40 15.14 2.37
C GLN A 456 -27.51 14.73 1.41
N MET A 457 -27.26 13.75 0.54
CA MET A 457 -28.26 13.21 -0.39
C MET A 457 -29.27 12.30 0.32
N TRP A 458 -28.81 11.52 1.30
CA TRP A 458 -29.63 10.59 2.07
C TRP A 458 -29.55 10.90 3.59
N PRO A 459 -30.20 11.99 4.04
CA PRO A 459 -30.19 12.39 5.44
C PRO A 459 -30.94 11.39 6.33
N ILE A 460 -30.64 11.43 7.62
CA ILE A 460 -31.15 10.47 8.63
C ILE A 460 -32.67 10.31 8.59
N ARG A 461 -33.42 11.42 8.46
CA ARG A 461 -34.89 11.42 8.49
C ARG A 461 -35.54 10.72 7.28
N GLY A 462 -34.82 10.64 6.16
CA GLY A 462 -35.37 10.20 4.87
C GLY A 462 -34.77 8.92 4.31
N LEU A 463 -33.74 8.35 4.95
CA LEU A 463 -33.03 7.17 4.46
C LEU A 463 -33.92 5.92 4.58
N LYS A 464 -34.39 5.42 3.43
CA LYS A 464 -35.13 4.15 3.33
C LYS A 464 -34.17 2.96 3.32
N TRP A 465 -34.63 1.80 3.77
CA TRP A 465 -33.83 0.56 3.73
C TRP A 465 -33.32 0.22 2.33
N THR A 466 -34.16 0.39 1.30
CA THR A 466 -33.77 0.15 -0.10
C THR A 466 -32.64 1.07 -0.56
N GLN A 467 -32.66 2.35 -0.15
CA GLN A 467 -31.58 3.29 -0.44
C GLN A 467 -30.30 2.91 0.30
N ALA A 468 -30.40 2.54 1.58
CA ALA A 468 -29.25 2.08 2.35
C ALA A 468 -28.60 0.84 1.71
N LEU A 469 -29.42 -0.10 1.21
CA LEU A 469 -28.95 -1.27 0.47
C LEU A 469 -28.25 -0.86 -0.83
N THR A 470 -28.83 0.03 -1.64
CA THR A 470 -28.20 0.52 -2.88
C THR A 470 -26.85 1.19 -2.62
N ILE A 471 -26.78 2.07 -1.61
CA ILE A 471 -25.53 2.75 -1.23
C ILE A 471 -24.50 1.72 -0.76
N THR A 472 -24.94 0.70 -0.01
CA THR A 472 -24.06 -0.39 0.45
C THR A 472 -23.52 -1.20 -0.72
N VAL A 473 -24.36 -1.57 -1.69
CA VAL A 473 -23.91 -2.29 -2.90
C VAL A 473 -22.90 -1.45 -3.68
N ALA A 474 -23.18 -0.16 -3.87
CA ALA A 474 -22.23 0.75 -4.54
C ALA A 474 -20.90 0.85 -3.78
N ALA A 475 -20.94 1.01 -2.46
CA ALA A 475 -19.74 1.06 -1.62
C ALA A 475 -18.96 -0.28 -1.64
N SER A 476 -19.65 -1.42 -1.66
CA SER A 476 -19.03 -2.74 -1.80
C SER A 476 -18.36 -2.91 -3.15
N ILE A 477 -18.95 -2.40 -4.24
CA ILE A 477 -18.29 -2.40 -5.57
C ILE A 477 -17.03 -1.53 -5.53
N ILE A 478 -17.10 -0.34 -4.92
CA ILE A 478 -15.93 0.53 -4.77
C ILE A 478 -14.84 -0.17 -3.95
N PHE A 479 -15.21 -0.78 -2.82
CA PHE A 479 -14.30 -1.53 -1.94
C PHE A 479 -13.64 -2.71 -2.67
N LEU A 480 -14.43 -3.60 -3.26
CA LEU A 480 -13.90 -4.79 -3.94
C LEU A 480 -13.08 -4.40 -5.15
N GLY A 481 -13.64 -3.58 -6.06
CA GLY A 481 -12.94 -3.18 -7.28
C GLY A 481 -11.71 -2.30 -7.02
N GLY A 482 -11.71 -1.50 -5.97
CA GLY A 482 -10.56 -0.69 -5.56
C GLY A 482 -9.44 -1.58 -5.04
N ASN A 483 -9.74 -2.51 -4.13
CA ASN A 483 -8.74 -3.43 -3.64
C ASN A 483 -8.27 -4.41 -4.74
N MET A 484 -9.14 -4.85 -5.67
CA MET A 484 -8.73 -5.61 -6.87
C MET A 484 -7.72 -4.84 -7.72
N LEU A 485 -7.94 -3.54 -7.94
CA LEU A 485 -7.01 -2.69 -8.69
C LEU A 485 -5.63 -2.57 -8.02
N GLY A 486 -5.58 -2.52 -6.69
CA GLY A 486 -4.33 -2.29 -5.95
C GLY A 486 -3.63 -3.55 -5.42
N SER A 487 -4.26 -4.72 -5.49
CA SER A 487 -3.69 -5.97 -4.95
C SER A 487 -2.91 -6.79 -5.97
N GLY A 488 -2.92 -6.36 -7.22
CA GLY A 488 -2.27 -7.06 -8.31
C GLY A 488 -3.07 -8.27 -8.82
N PRO A 489 -2.41 -9.10 -9.66
CA PRO A 489 -3.03 -10.18 -10.41
C PRO A 489 -3.30 -11.43 -9.55
N SER A 490 -3.92 -12.46 -10.13
CA SER A 490 -4.57 -13.44 -9.27
C SER A 490 -3.64 -14.35 -8.45
N TRP A 491 -2.50 -14.65 -9.04
CA TRP A 491 -1.43 -15.45 -8.47
C TRP A 491 -0.72 -14.80 -7.30
N THR A 492 -0.90 -13.49 -7.04
CA THR A 492 -0.32 -12.80 -5.87
C THR A 492 -1.21 -12.85 -4.63
N LEU A 493 -2.41 -13.42 -4.77
CA LEU A 493 -3.42 -13.46 -3.71
C LEU A 493 -3.70 -14.88 -3.22
N MET A 494 -3.58 -15.88 -4.09
CA MET A 494 -3.92 -17.26 -3.77
C MET A 494 -2.68 -18.16 -3.70
N PRO A 495 -2.57 -19.02 -2.66
CA PRO A 495 -1.51 -20.03 -2.60
C PRO A 495 -1.66 -21.08 -3.72
N GLY A 496 -0.61 -21.83 -3.98
CA GLY A 496 -0.59 -22.95 -4.93
C GLY A 496 0.82 -23.25 -5.42
N ASN A 497 0.94 -23.86 -6.59
CA ASN A 497 2.23 -24.32 -7.13
C ASN A 497 3.25 -23.19 -7.29
N TYR A 498 4.53 -23.54 -7.18
CA TYR A 498 5.64 -22.62 -7.33
C TYR A 498 5.58 -21.87 -8.67
N VAL A 499 5.86 -20.57 -8.64
CA VAL A 499 5.86 -19.70 -9.81
C VAL A 499 7.22 -19.04 -9.95
N VAL A 500 7.89 -19.28 -11.07
CA VAL A 500 9.19 -18.70 -11.38
C VAL A 500 9.07 -17.20 -11.62
N GLY A 501 9.93 -16.41 -10.97
CA GLY A 501 10.00 -14.96 -11.16
C GLY A 501 8.70 -14.23 -10.82
N GLY A 502 7.80 -14.85 -10.06
CA GLY A 502 6.57 -14.23 -9.54
C GLY A 502 6.76 -13.62 -8.16
N ASP A 503 5.72 -13.02 -7.61
CA ASP A 503 5.73 -12.53 -6.22
C ASP A 503 5.03 -13.51 -5.27
N ALA A 504 5.03 -13.17 -3.98
CA ALA A 504 4.24 -13.85 -2.96
C ALA A 504 2.80 -14.12 -3.43
N PRO A 505 2.13 -15.22 -3.01
CA PRO A 505 2.60 -16.23 -2.04
C PRO A 505 3.30 -17.44 -2.68
N ARG A 506 3.55 -17.47 -4.00
CA ARG A 506 3.93 -18.70 -4.73
C ARG A 506 5.40 -18.82 -5.10
N THR A 507 6.25 -17.94 -4.59
CA THR A 507 7.67 -17.88 -4.99
C THR A 507 8.63 -18.08 -3.80
N ILE A 508 8.15 -17.96 -2.57
CA ILE A 508 8.96 -18.19 -1.38
C ILE A 508 8.57 -19.55 -0.79
N ASP A 509 9.52 -20.48 -0.75
CA ASP A 509 9.28 -21.87 -0.36
C ASP A 509 10.27 -22.36 0.71
N PRO A 510 9.92 -23.42 1.47
CA PRO A 510 10.77 -23.94 2.53
C PRO A 510 12.14 -24.45 2.07
N GLU A 511 12.29 -24.92 0.83
CA GLU A 511 13.58 -25.38 0.30
C GLU A 511 14.56 -24.20 0.21
N SER A 512 14.14 -23.09 -0.41
CA SER A 512 14.96 -21.89 -0.54
C SER A 512 15.32 -21.29 0.83
N ILE A 513 14.38 -21.27 1.79
CA ILE A 513 14.65 -20.81 3.17
C ILE A 513 15.70 -21.70 3.86
N GLN A 514 15.61 -23.03 3.70
CA GLN A 514 16.59 -23.96 4.26
C GLN A 514 17.97 -23.79 3.62
N ALA A 515 18.04 -23.61 2.29
CA ALA A 515 19.28 -23.31 1.59
C ALA A 515 19.93 -22.04 2.14
N ALA A 516 19.17 -20.96 2.29
CA ALA A 516 19.66 -19.71 2.86
C ALA A 516 20.13 -19.86 4.31
N THR A 517 19.34 -20.52 5.16
CA THR A 517 19.72 -20.79 6.57
C THR A 517 21.00 -21.63 6.64
N TRP A 518 21.16 -22.61 5.75
CA TRP A 518 22.38 -23.39 5.63
C TRP A 518 23.58 -22.52 5.24
N THR A 519 23.41 -21.55 4.32
CA THR A 519 24.50 -20.65 3.93
C THR A 519 25.01 -19.86 5.13
N LEU A 520 24.12 -19.30 5.95
CA LEU A 520 24.53 -18.58 7.15
C LEU A 520 25.28 -19.52 8.12
N ALA A 521 24.73 -20.71 8.37
CA ALA A 521 25.29 -21.65 9.32
C ALA A 521 26.65 -22.24 8.90
N ARG A 522 26.91 -22.38 7.60
CA ARG A 522 28.12 -23.06 7.08
C ARG A 522 29.13 -22.15 6.41
N LEU A 523 28.66 -21.09 5.75
CA LEU A 523 29.49 -20.15 4.98
C LEU A 523 29.68 -18.81 5.70
N GLY A 524 28.92 -18.56 6.78
CA GLY A 524 28.92 -17.30 7.49
C GLY A 524 28.22 -16.16 6.72
N PRO A 525 28.08 -14.98 7.32
CA PRO A 525 27.40 -13.83 6.69
C PRO A 525 28.32 -13.06 5.73
N ASN A 526 27.71 -12.14 4.98
CA ASN A 526 28.37 -11.12 4.15
C ASN A 526 29.23 -11.64 2.98
N ASN A 527 29.05 -12.90 2.55
CA ASN A 527 29.63 -13.31 1.27
C ASN A 527 28.92 -12.60 0.13
N ARG A 528 29.67 -12.21 -0.90
CA ARG A 528 29.10 -11.62 -2.11
C ARG A 528 28.45 -12.70 -2.95
N VAL A 529 27.13 -12.62 -3.11
CA VAL A 529 26.31 -13.64 -3.76
C VAL A 529 25.64 -13.07 -4.98
N ALA A 530 25.63 -13.85 -6.06
CA ALA A 530 24.84 -13.57 -7.26
C ALA A 530 23.78 -14.65 -7.46
N THR A 531 22.55 -14.22 -7.70
CA THR A 531 21.35 -15.08 -7.72
C THR A 531 20.17 -14.35 -8.36
N ASP A 532 19.10 -15.07 -8.66
CA ASP A 532 17.84 -14.53 -9.18
C ASP A 532 17.07 -13.65 -8.18
N ARG A 533 16.02 -12.98 -8.68
CA ARG A 533 15.19 -12.02 -7.95
C ARG A 533 14.49 -12.58 -6.72
N THR A 534 14.24 -13.88 -6.67
CA THR A 534 13.60 -14.56 -5.53
C THR A 534 14.64 -14.90 -4.49
N ASN A 535 15.65 -15.67 -4.88
CA ASN A 535 16.66 -16.17 -3.95
C ASN A 535 17.49 -15.04 -3.36
N ARG A 536 17.62 -13.88 -4.01
CA ARG A 536 18.28 -12.72 -3.41
C ARG A 536 17.63 -12.27 -2.10
N LEU A 537 16.29 -12.30 -2.03
CA LEU A 537 15.55 -11.88 -0.84
C LEU A 537 15.84 -12.80 0.34
N ILE A 538 15.83 -14.10 0.06
CA ILE A 538 15.99 -15.16 1.05
C ILE A 538 17.46 -15.27 1.49
N MET A 539 18.40 -15.24 0.55
CA MET A 539 19.84 -15.28 0.81
C MET A 539 20.34 -14.00 1.51
N GLY A 540 19.77 -12.84 1.16
CA GLY A 540 20.08 -11.58 1.83
C GLY A 540 19.56 -11.56 3.27
N THR A 541 18.36 -12.07 3.50
CA THR A 541 17.70 -12.04 4.82
C THR A 541 18.14 -13.20 5.70
N TYR A 542 17.66 -14.44 5.44
CA TYR A 542 17.98 -15.61 6.28
C TYR A 542 19.42 -16.08 6.12
N GLY A 543 19.99 -15.93 4.92
CA GLY A 543 21.40 -16.26 4.67
C GLY A 543 22.37 -15.20 5.16
N GLN A 544 21.88 -13.99 5.45
CA GLN A 544 22.67 -12.81 5.75
C GLN A 544 23.82 -12.52 4.76
N GLN A 545 23.62 -12.84 3.48
CA GLN A 545 24.62 -12.64 2.43
C GLN A 545 24.52 -11.25 1.81
N ARG A 546 25.62 -10.77 1.22
CA ARG A 546 25.65 -9.51 0.46
C ARG A 546 25.26 -9.80 -0.99
N ILE A 547 24.01 -9.53 -1.35
CA ILE A 547 23.53 -9.74 -2.71
C ILE A 547 24.12 -8.68 -3.63
N VAL A 548 24.76 -9.11 -4.72
CA VAL A 548 25.21 -8.21 -5.78
C VAL A 548 24.05 -7.91 -6.73
N THR A 549 23.74 -6.62 -6.91
CA THR A 549 22.63 -6.18 -7.75
C THR A 549 23.08 -5.12 -8.75
N ALA A 550 22.47 -5.10 -9.94
CA ALA A 550 22.81 -4.08 -10.94
C ALA A 550 22.53 -2.63 -10.46
N PRO A 551 21.43 -2.33 -9.75
CA PRO A 551 21.16 -0.98 -9.26
C PRO A 551 22.22 -0.44 -8.30
N ASP A 552 22.78 -1.28 -7.44
CA ASP A 552 23.69 -0.87 -6.37
C ASP A 552 25.17 -1.01 -6.79
N ASP A 553 25.57 -2.21 -7.23
CA ASP A 553 26.96 -2.51 -7.59
C ASP A 553 27.34 -2.02 -9.00
N LYS A 554 26.37 -1.55 -9.80
CA LYS A 554 26.56 -1.13 -11.21
C LYS A 554 27.14 -2.23 -12.11
N ILE A 555 26.90 -3.49 -11.76
CA ILE A 555 27.36 -4.66 -12.51
C ILE A 555 26.17 -5.55 -12.84
N TYR A 556 25.98 -5.82 -14.13
CA TYR A 556 24.95 -6.74 -14.62
C TYR A 556 25.46 -8.18 -14.55
N ILE A 557 24.98 -8.93 -13.57
CA ILE A 557 25.41 -10.32 -13.33
C ILE A 557 24.59 -11.35 -14.11
N SER A 558 23.37 -10.98 -14.54
CA SER A 558 22.45 -11.87 -15.24
C SER A 558 23.05 -12.58 -16.45
N PRO A 559 23.92 -11.99 -17.29
CA PRO A 559 24.49 -12.70 -18.44
C PRO A 559 25.27 -13.98 -18.07
N VAL A 560 25.81 -14.06 -16.85
CA VAL A 560 26.49 -15.27 -16.35
C VAL A 560 25.55 -16.47 -16.33
N PHE A 561 24.26 -16.27 -16.11
CA PHE A 561 23.25 -17.31 -15.98
C PHE A 561 22.59 -17.72 -17.32
N TYR A 562 22.65 -16.88 -18.35
CA TYR A 562 22.03 -17.15 -19.66
C TYR A 562 22.91 -17.95 -20.63
N SER A 563 24.23 -17.73 -20.61
CA SER A 563 25.12 -18.42 -21.55
C SER A 563 25.17 -19.93 -21.29
N GLN A 564 25.08 -20.75 -22.33
CA GLN A 564 25.19 -22.21 -22.23
C GLN A 564 26.62 -22.71 -21.97
N LYS A 565 27.62 -21.87 -22.27
CA LYS A 565 29.04 -22.17 -22.06
C LYS A 565 29.62 -21.26 -20.98
N PHE A 566 30.71 -21.71 -20.39
CA PHE A 566 31.50 -20.91 -19.45
C PHE A 566 32.75 -20.42 -20.17
N GLU A 567 32.88 -19.11 -20.29
CA GLU A 567 33.86 -18.38 -21.11
C GLU A 567 34.58 -17.32 -20.27
N ASP A 568 35.72 -16.82 -20.76
CA ASP A 568 36.61 -15.92 -19.99
C ASP A 568 35.96 -14.58 -19.61
N TRP A 569 35.00 -14.10 -20.40
CA TRP A 569 34.27 -12.88 -20.06
C TRP A 569 33.37 -13.07 -18.83
N GLN A 570 32.84 -14.27 -18.57
CA GLN A 570 32.09 -14.56 -17.34
C GLN A 570 33.02 -14.53 -16.13
N VAL A 571 34.26 -15.03 -16.25
CA VAL A 571 35.28 -14.89 -15.19
C VAL A 571 35.54 -13.42 -14.89
N SER A 572 35.63 -12.58 -15.94
CA SER A 572 35.82 -11.13 -15.77
C SER A 572 34.67 -10.46 -15.03
N ILE A 573 33.42 -10.86 -15.29
CA ILE A 573 32.25 -10.38 -14.54
C ILE A 573 32.33 -10.85 -13.07
N LEU A 574 32.56 -12.14 -12.83
CA LEU A 574 32.66 -12.69 -11.47
C LEU A 574 33.77 -12.01 -10.65
N GLN A 575 34.91 -11.73 -11.27
CA GLN A 575 36.02 -11.00 -10.66
C GLN A 575 35.66 -9.54 -10.37
N SER A 576 35.07 -8.85 -11.34
CA SER A 576 34.69 -7.43 -11.18
C SER A 576 33.62 -7.26 -10.10
N ALA A 577 32.66 -8.18 -10.02
CA ALA A 577 31.64 -8.22 -8.99
C ALA A 577 32.11 -8.85 -7.67
N GLN A 578 33.34 -9.38 -7.62
CA GLN A 578 33.92 -10.10 -6.48
C GLN A 578 32.98 -11.19 -5.94
N ILE A 579 32.34 -11.96 -6.81
CA ILE A 579 31.37 -12.99 -6.42
C ILE A 579 32.09 -14.13 -5.69
N ARG A 580 31.61 -14.48 -4.50
CA ARG A 580 32.08 -15.68 -3.80
C ARG A 580 31.22 -16.90 -4.14
N TYR A 581 29.90 -16.74 -4.12
CA TYR A 581 28.97 -17.82 -4.39
C TYR A 581 27.96 -17.45 -5.47
N LEU A 582 27.70 -18.40 -6.38
CA LEU A 582 26.55 -18.38 -7.27
C LEU A 582 25.46 -19.24 -6.66
N VAL A 583 24.28 -18.68 -6.47
CA VAL A 583 23.08 -19.43 -6.10
C VAL A 583 22.25 -19.56 -7.36
N VAL A 584 21.96 -20.80 -7.75
CA VAL A 584 21.26 -21.16 -8.98
C VAL A 584 20.00 -21.93 -8.61
N ASP A 585 18.85 -21.38 -9.00
CA ASP A 585 17.57 -22.07 -8.97
C ASP A 585 17.36 -22.80 -10.31
N GLN A 586 17.28 -24.12 -10.28
CA GLN A 586 17.06 -24.94 -11.48
C GLN A 586 15.66 -24.75 -12.05
N ARG A 587 14.69 -24.29 -11.24
CA ARG A 587 13.32 -24.04 -11.69
C ARG A 587 13.25 -22.91 -12.70
N LEU A 588 14.26 -22.03 -12.80
CA LEU A 588 14.31 -20.97 -13.83
C LEU A 588 14.31 -21.53 -15.27
N SER A 589 14.57 -22.82 -15.47
CA SER A 589 14.47 -23.49 -16.77
C SER A 589 13.08 -24.02 -17.12
N THR A 590 12.14 -23.97 -16.18
CA THR A 590 10.83 -24.63 -16.32
C THR A 590 9.75 -23.72 -16.86
N SER A 591 9.86 -22.40 -16.65
CA SER A 591 8.89 -21.42 -17.12
C SER A 591 9.47 -20.03 -17.24
N LEU A 592 8.85 -19.19 -18.08
CA LEU A 592 9.13 -17.76 -18.16
C LEU A 592 8.85 -17.07 -16.81
N PRO A 593 9.58 -15.98 -16.48
CA PRO A 593 9.37 -15.27 -15.24
C PRO A 593 8.08 -14.46 -15.32
N LEU A 594 7.25 -14.55 -14.29
CA LEU A 594 5.93 -13.91 -14.33
C LEU A 594 5.98 -12.37 -14.31
N GLN A 595 7.05 -11.80 -13.75
CA GLN A 595 7.35 -10.36 -13.79
C GLN A 595 8.20 -9.94 -15.00
N SER A 596 8.34 -10.81 -16.01
CA SER A 596 9.07 -10.56 -17.27
C SER A 596 10.59 -10.44 -17.19
N TYR A 597 11.18 -10.70 -16.02
CA TYR A 597 12.63 -10.80 -15.82
C TYR A 597 12.97 -11.75 -14.65
N TYR A 598 14.13 -12.41 -14.69
CA TYR A 598 14.59 -13.36 -13.68
C TYR A 598 15.51 -12.74 -12.62
N PHE A 599 16.34 -11.76 -12.99
CA PHE A 599 17.35 -11.17 -12.12
C PHE A 599 17.03 -9.70 -11.82
N ASP A 600 17.06 -8.86 -12.85
CA ASP A 600 16.84 -7.41 -12.76
C ASP A 600 16.17 -6.89 -14.03
N GLN A 601 15.44 -5.77 -13.96
CA GLN A 601 14.74 -5.17 -15.11
C GLN A 601 15.66 -4.81 -16.29
N GLY A 602 16.95 -4.65 -16.05
CA GLY A 602 17.94 -4.35 -17.10
C GLY A 602 18.63 -5.58 -17.70
N GLU A 603 18.15 -6.79 -17.43
CA GLU A 603 18.73 -8.00 -18.04
C GLU A 603 18.45 -8.08 -19.55
N PRO A 604 19.27 -8.84 -20.31
CA PRO A 604 19.05 -9.03 -21.74
C PRO A 604 17.64 -9.53 -22.03
N GLU A 605 16.95 -8.89 -22.98
CA GLU A 605 15.58 -9.23 -23.39
C GLU A 605 14.53 -9.17 -22.27
N ALA A 606 14.78 -8.44 -21.18
CA ALA A 606 13.74 -8.13 -20.20
C ALA A 606 12.47 -7.62 -20.91
N GLU A 607 11.30 -8.06 -20.45
CA GLU A 607 9.98 -7.81 -21.07
C GLU A 607 9.75 -8.49 -22.44
N ASN A 608 10.76 -9.09 -23.06
CA ASN A 608 10.70 -9.74 -24.39
C ASN A 608 11.17 -11.20 -24.38
N LEU A 609 11.31 -11.81 -23.20
CA LEU A 609 11.73 -13.21 -23.05
C LEU A 609 10.70 -14.15 -23.72
N SER A 610 11.19 -14.97 -24.65
CA SER A 610 10.37 -15.92 -25.41
C SER A 610 10.53 -17.38 -24.97
N THR A 611 11.64 -17.71 -24.29
CA THR A 611 11.93 -19.06 -23.79
C THR A 611 12.54 -19.03 -22.39
N PRO A 612 12.30 -20.06 -21.55
CA PRO A 612 12.97 -20.17 -20.26
C PRO A 612 14.49 -20.28 -20.37
N ILE A 613 15.21 -20.01 -19.28
CA ILE A 613 16.67 -20.17 -19.27
C ILE A 613 16.99 -21.64 -19.52
N SER A 614 17.87 -21.95 -20.46
CA SER A 614 18.17 -23.36 -20.73
C SER A 614 18.77 -24.06 -19.51
N GLN A 615 18.36 -25.30 -19.25
CA GLN A 615 18.89 -26.13 -18.16
C GLN A 615 20.43 -26.27 -18.25
N GLN A 616 20.98 -26.31 -19.47
CA GLN A 616 22.42 -26.33 -19.71
C GLN A 616 23.11 -25.08 -19.17
N ALA A 617 22.52 -23.90 -19.34
CA ALA A 617 23.08 -22.65 -18.83
C ALA A 617 23.11 -22.59 -17.29
N LEU A 618 22.13 -23.20 -16.62
CA LEU A 618 22.08 -23.27 -15.15
C LEU A 618 23.00 -24.36 -14.57
N THR A 619 23.29 -25.42 -15.32
CA THR A 619 24.08 -26.57 -14.86
C THR A 619 25.53 -26.58 -15.33
N LYS A 620 25.92 -25.71 -16.27
CA LYS A 620 27.27 -25.66 -16.84
C LYS A 620 28.38 -25.55 -15.80
N PHE A 621 28.11 -24.94 -14.64
CA PHE A 621 29.11 -24.76 -13.59
C PHE A 621 29.65 -26.08 -13.02
N ASN A 622 28.90 -27.18 -13.14
CA ASN A 622 29.32 -28.51 -12.69
C ASN A 622 30.56 -29.05 -13.43
N THR A 623 30.85 -28.54 -14.63
CA THR A 623 31.94 -29.04 -15.48
C THR A 623 33.15 -28.11 -15.53
N VAL A 624 33.08 -26.96 -14.86
CA VAL A 624 34.14 -25.95 -14.89
C VAL A 624 35.17 -26.24 -13.80
N PRO A 625 36.45 -26.44 -14.14
CA PRO A 625 37.51 -26.57 -13.13
C PRO A 625 37.53 -25.36 -12.19
N HIS A 626 37.80 -25.61 -10.91
CA HIS A 626 37.84 -24.58 -9.86
C HIS A 626 36.49 -23.96 -9.47
N ILE A 627 35.37 -24.50 -9.95
CA ILE A 627 34.04 -24.23 -9.40
C ILE A 627 33.57 -25.47 -8.64
N ASN A 628 33.27 -25.31 -7.34
CA ASN A 628 32.82 -26.40 -6.50
C ASN A 628 31.35 -26.24 -6.15
N ARG A 629 30.55 -27.29 -6.36
CA ARG A 629 29.19 -27.35 -5.84
C ARG A 629 29.24 -27.66 -4.34
N VAL A 630 28.87 -26.67 -3.51
CA VAL A 630 28.96 -26.76 -2.05
C VAL A 630 27.61 -27.08 -1.38
N PHE A 631 26.51 -26.86 -2.10
CA PHE A 631 25.16 -27.22 -1.66
C PHE A 631 24.30 -27.61 -2.86
N ASP A 632 23.38 -28.55 -2.63
CA ASP A 632 22.41 -29.02 -3.62
C ASP A 632 21.20 -29.59 -2.86
N SER A 633 20.02 -29.00 -3.07
CA SER A 633 18.74 -29.50 -2.55
C SER A 633 17.83 -30.08 -3.63
N GLY A 634 18.31 -30.18 -4.87
CA GLY A 634 17.52 -30.50 -6.05
C GLY A 634 17.25 -29.25 -6.90
N ASP A 635 16.41 -28.34 -6.40
CA ASP A 635 16.09 -27.12 -7.13
C ASP A 635 17.11 -26.00 -6.87
N ILE A 636 17.61 -25.86 -5.63
CA ILE A 636 18.61 -24.85 -5.29
C ILE A 636 20.02 -25.45 -5.24
N VAL A 637 20.93 -24.89 -6.04
CA VAL A 637 22.34 -25.30 -6.10
C VAL A 637 23.24 -24.10 -5.81
N ILE A 638 24.23 -24.28 -4.94
CA ILE A 638 25.19 -23.23 -4.59
C ILE A 638 26.60 -23.64 -5.03
N TYR A 639 27.21 -22.78 -5.84
CA TYR A 639 28.56 -22.95 -6.37
C TYR A 639 29.53 -21.97 -5.71
N ASP A 640 30.65 -22.46 -5.21
CA ASP A 640 31.80 -21.66 -4.81
C ASP A 640 32.67 -21.37 -6.04
N VAL A 641 32.78 -20.09 -6.38
CA VAL A 641 33.58 -19.60 -7.51
C VAL A 641 34.80 -18.81 -7.05
N GLY A 642 35.11 -18.82 -5.75
CA GLY A 642 36.15 -18.00 -5.16
C GLY A 642 37.55 -18.29 -5.69
N ALA A 643 37.82 -19.52 -6.14
CA ALA A 643 39.11 -19.87 -6.76
C ALA A 643 39.33 -19.12 -8.09
N LEU A 644 38.27 -18.88 -8.87
CA LEU A 644 38.34 -18.09 -10.11
C LEU A 644 38.43 -16.59 -9.84
N VAL A 645 37.72 -16.12 -8.81
CA VAL A 645 37.70 -14.69 -8.44
C VAL A 645 39.02 -14.23 -7.82
N ASN A 646 39.69 -15.11 -7.05
CA ASN A 646 40.96 -14.82 -6.41
C ASN A 646 42.18 -15.09 -7.32
N ALA A 647 41.99 -15.69 -8.49
CA ALA A 647 43.07 -15.89 -9.44
C ALA A 647 43.55 -14.52 -9.98
N SER A 648 44.85 -14.24 -9.87
CA SER A 648 45.46 -13.02 -10.41
C SER A 648 45.13 -12.89 -11.90
N LYS A 649 44.66 -11.71 -12.32
CA LYS A 649 44.44 -11.40 -13.75
C LYS A 649 45.70 -11.78 -14.52
N LYS A 650 45.58 -12.72 -15.46
CA LYS A 650 46.64 -12.91 -16.46
C LYS A 650 46.73 -11.59 -17.22
N SER A 651 47.88 -10.92 -17.07
CA SER A 651 48.22 -9.64 -17.72
C SER A 651 48.15 -9.75 -19.24
#